data_AF-A0A4S4BQ38-F1
#
_entry.id   AF-A0A4S4BQ38-F1
#
_cell.length_a   1.000
_cell.length_b   1.000
_cell.length_c   1.000
_cell.angle_alpha   90.00
_cell.angle_beta   90.00
_cell.angle_gamma   90.00
#
_symmetry.space_group_name_H-M   'P 1'
#
loop_
_entity.id
_entity.type
_entity.pdbx_description
1 polymer ?
#
loop_
_entity_poly.entity_id
_entity_poly.type
_entity_poly.pdbx_seq_one_letter_code
_entity_poly.pdbx_strand_id
1 'polypeptide(L)'
;MESYYSEKLTGGSYASAGFTYQDRCSLILLFLNMSNPNFVSLSVETLNDITLNYQDHEVLVQVKKQKINKNKFKKLLSEVEPDNEKQYLFVGTAIQEELENLLRKKKSLLNVMKSNRSATEIECAISDYKEELKKHNLDKFFDALMRSDYKCFPEELADTILYAYYSEWIQENKLTINQKEFMNHLKISVQELRSERGFLTKLKVLEDINKFKIESNLDIIVNTIFEKKLNAISDGLKILGEDKTSVLSSLEELIKEANDLLVDGEYREALRIYEVLSRKYKRAPIYERCAALNELLEEHLEVINYCDKLLEIENNHFDGHIMKGTAYGGMGELDSALDSFFSARKIKDSPELFYNIGVVYRQKKEYIKSRQFYKKCLEMDDTFYSAHLNISEFCSTYEAIKHLDRALELKSDLYQAYGRKGEVLRYIGLYDLAIKHFEKCLEYDQYNYQSLLGVSLCLMDEGRLEESTLYFTSYLKECLDVESKLKVGESHLIVDTIWHRTRYVVVTRIDYETYRIKSPENDIIIKLNDDGMIFASIVLESGSVKVVFGKKYSNKSSFINNISSIKKSIVNNSTDDIDGNDVTVLLEEREDRFCLKFIFGSTYSIFGFTDTKSVAVEVYERAFNILGYADIILSNSYDNETFVINNIRNIQFVRRELTPDLSYKVSESIIDQALGIEDKE
;
A
#
# COMPACT_ATOMS: atom_id res chain seq x y z
N MET A 1 -12.19 -53.68 28.56
CA MET A 1 -13.09 -52.54 28.76
C MET A 1 -12.69 -51.49 27.74
N GLU A 2 -13.51 -51.35 26.72
CA GLU A 2 -13.38 -50.38 25.63
C GLU A 2 -13.45 -48.96 26.24
N SER A 3 -12.40 -48.16 26.05
CA SER A 3 -12.42 -46.77 26.48
C SER A 3 -13.15 -45.92 25.42
N TYR A 4 -13.85 -44.92 25.93
CA TYR A 4 -14.72 -43.96 25.22
C TYR A 4 -14.01 -43.08 24.17
N TYR A 5 -12.78 -43.43 23.76
CA TYR A 5 -11.84 -42.61 22.98
C TYR A 5 -11.43 -43.23 21.63
N SER A 6 -12.30 -44.00 20.96
CA SER A 6 -12.08 -44.31 19.56
C SER A 6 -12.58 -43.17 18.66
N GLU A 7 -11.75 -42.77 17.69
CA GLU A 7 -12.09 -41.81 16.63
C GLU A 7 -13.40 -42.24 15.94
N LYS A 8 -14.48 -41.53 16.24
CA LYS A 8 -15.72 -41.67 15.48
C LYS A 8 -15.63 -40.76 14.25
N LEU A 9 -15.27 -41.36 13.12
CA LEU A 9 -15.58 -40.82 11.81
C LEU A 9 -17.11 -40.79 11.62
N THR A 10 -17.74 -39.69 12.01
CA THR A 10 -19.10 -39.36 11.56
C THR A 10 -19.03 -38.17 10.63
N GLY A 11 -19.01 -38.43 9.32
CA GLY A 11 -19.30 -37.42 8.32
C GLY A 11 -20.72 -36.88 8.50
N GLY A 12 -20.87 -35.56 8.51
CA GLY A 12 -22.19 -34.93 8.56
C GLY A 12 -22.19 -33.44 8.89
N SER A 13 -22.30 -32.61 7.84
CA SER A 13 -22.92 -31.27 7.82
C SER A 13 -22.24 -30.04 8.46
N TYR A 14 -21.14 -30.14 9.21
CA TYR A 14 -20.51 -28.94 9.83
C TYR A 14 -19.32 -28.33 9.07
N ALA A 15 -18.87 -28.96 7.97
CA ALA A 15 -17.72 -28.51 7.19
C ALA A 15 -17.95 -27.20 6.39
N SER A 16 -19.17 -26.64 6.37
CA SER A 16 -19.53 -25.47 5.54
C SER A 16 -19.71 -24.14 6.29
N ALA A 17 -19.45 -24.08 7.61
CA ALA A 17 -19.83 -22.92 8.44
C ALA A 17 -18.76 -21.81 8.57
N GLY A 18 -17.57 -21.97 7.96
CA GLY A 18 -16.47 -21.02 8.13
C GLY A 18 -15.97 -20.93 9.58
N PHE A 19 -15.20 -19.89 9.90
CA PHE A 19 -14.64 -19.65 11.23
C PHE A 19 -15.69 -18.93 12.11
N THR A 20 -16.22 -19.63 13.11
CA THR A 20 -17.40 -19.21 13.89
C THR A 20 -17.03 -18.34 15.09
N TYR A 21 -18.04 -17.78 15.76
CA TYR A 21 -17.83 -17.03 17.01
C TYR A 21 -17.31 -17.92 18.14
N GLN A 22 -17.75 -19.18 18.20
CA GLN A 22 -17.23 -20.15 19.16
C GLN A 22 -15.74 -20.40 18.92
N ASP A 23 -15.32 -20.62 17.66
CA ASP A 23 -13.90 -20.87 17.34
C ASP A 23 -13.00 -19.70 17.75
N ARG A 24 -13.46 -18.45 17.55
CA ARG A 24 -12.78 -17.24 18.05
C ARG A 24 -12.64 -17.26 19.56
N CYS A 25 -13.72 -17.56 20.29
CA CYS A 25 -13.70 -17.66 21.74
C CYS A 25 -12.75 -18.77 22.22
N SER A 26 -12.73 -19.92 21.55
CA SER A 26 -11.81 -21.03 21.83
C SER A 26 -10.36 -20.58 21.76
N LEU A 27 -9.98 -19.87 20.70
CA LEU A 27 -8.61 -19.37 20.55
C LEU A 27 -8.26 -18.24 21.53
N ILE A 28 -9.19 -17.33 21.83
CA ILE A 28 -8.98 -16.31 22.87
C ILE A 28 -8.70 -16.99 24.22
N LEU A 29 -9.50 -18.00 24.58
CA LEU A 29 -9.34 -18.75 25.82
C LEU A 29 -8.07 -19.59 25.84
N LEU A 30 -7.63 -20.10 24.68
CA LEU A 30 -6.34 -20.76 24.56
C LEU A 30 -5.22 -19.82 25.01
N PHE A 31 -5.05 -18.67 24.34
CA PHE A 31 -3.94 -17.75 24.62
C PHE A 31 -3.99 -17.14 26.02
N LEU A 32 -5.18 -16.86 26.54
CA LEU A 32 -5.37 -16.46 27.94
C LEU A 32 -4.82 -17.46 28.97
N ASN A 33 -4.73 -18.74 28.60
CA ASN A 33 -4.30 -19.82 29.51
C ASN A 33 -2.93 -20.40 29.17
N MET A 34 -2.32 -20.02 28.05
CA MET A 34 -1.01 -20.56 27.64
C MET A 34 0.09 -20.25 28.67
N SER A 35 0.03 -19.11 29.36
CA SER A 35 0.98 -18.74 30.42
C SER A 35 0.73 -19.48 31.76
N ASN A 36 -0.39 -20.19 31.92
CA ASN A 36 -0.66 -20.98 33.13
C ASN A 36 0.12 -22.31 33.06
N PRO A 37 0.97 -22.62 34.07
CA PRO A 37 1.78 -23.85 34.08
C PRO A 37 0.93 -25.12 34.19
N ASN A 38 -0.25 -25.04 34.81
CA ASN A 38 -1.13 -26.18 35.00
C ASN A 38 -2.05 -26.43 33.80
N PHE A 39 -2.09 -25.54 32.80
CA PHE A 39 -2.94 -25.71 31.62
C PHE A 39 -2.40 -26.81 30.70
N VAL A 40 -3.26 -27.75 30.30
CA VAL A 40 -2.91 -28.96 29.55
C VAL A 40 -3.46 -28.92 28.13
N SER A 41 -4.75 -28.68 27.95
CA SER A 41 -5.39 -28.71 26.64
C SER A 41 -6.71 -27.96 26.56
N LEU A 42 -7.11 -27.63 25.33
CA LEU A 42 -8.40 -27.07 24.97
C LEU A 42 -9.16 -28.10 24.12
N SER A 43 -10.31 -28.59 24.56
CA SER A 43 -11.22 -29.33 23.69
C SER A 43 -12.22 -28.40 23.03
N VAL A 44 -12.53 -28.64 21.76
CA VAL A 44 -13.58 -27.92 21.03
C VAL A 44 -14.60 -28.95 20.60
N GLU A 45 -15.74 -28.95 21.27
CA GLU A 45 -16.82 -29.91 21.03
C GLU A 45 -17.92 -29.28 20.17
N THR A 46 -19.17 -29.71 20.34
CA THR A 46 -20.33 -29.22 19.59
C THR A 46 -20.44 -27.68 19.60
N LEU A 47 -21.35 -27.10 18.82
CA LEU A 47 -21.54 -25.65 18.61
C LEU A 47 -21.62 -24.74 19.87
N ASN A 48 -21.62 -25.30 21.09
CA ASN A 48 -21.68 -24.53 22.33
C ASN A 48 -20.70 -24.96 23.43
N ASP A 49 -19.90 -26.01 23.23
CA ASP A 49 -19.13 -26.64 24.31
C ASP A 49 -17.62 -26.62 24.03
N ILE A 50 -16.86 -26.16 25.01
CA ILE A 50 -15.39 -26.11 25.05
C ILE A 50 -14.98 -26.59 26.43
N THR A 51 -13.88 -27.36 26.56
CA THR A 51 -13.31 -27.69 27.88
C THR A 51 -11.87 -27.24 27.96
N LEU A 52 -11.53 -26.50 29.02
CA LEU A 52 -10.14 -26.19 29.37
C LEU A 52 -9.69 -27.19 30.42
N ASN A 53 -8.70 -28.00 30.08
CA ASN A 53 -8.15 -29.02 30.97
C ASN A 53 -6.90 -28.48 31.65
N TYR A 54 -6.87 -28.57 32.98
CA TYR A 54 -5.68 -28.33 33.79
C TYR A 54 -5.23 -29.64 34.43
N GLN A 55 -4.03 -29.67 35.01
CA GLN A 55 -3.49 -30.87 35.65
C GLN A 55 -4.36 -31.37 36.83
N ASP A 56 -5.04 -30.45 37.51
CA ASP A 56 -5.77 -30.67 38.75
C ASP A 56 -7.29 -30.54 38.63
N HIS A 57 -7.80 -29.90 37.57
CA HIS A 57 -9.24 -29.69 37.37
C HIS A 57 -9.59 -29.40 35.90
N GLU A 58 -10.89 -29.44 35.60
CA GLU A 58 -11.44 -29.07 34.29
C GLU A 58 -12.39 -27.87 34.42
N VAL A 59 -12.36 -26.99 33.41
CA VAL A 59 -13.30 -25.88 33.28
C VAL A 59 -14.17 -26.11 32.04
N LEU A 60 -15.46 -26.37 32.26
CA LEU A 60 -16.46 -26.49 31.20
C LEU A 60 -16.90 -25.11 30.75
N VAL A 61 -16.61 -24.79 29.50
CA VAL A 61 -16.88 -23.49 28.90
C VAL A 61 -18.10 -23.58 27.99
N GLN A 62 -19.11 -22.76 28.27
CA GLN A 62 -20.28 -22.63 27.41
C GLN A 62 -20.29 -21.27 26.70
N VAL A 63 -20.23 -21.29 25.37
CA VAL A 63 -20.23 -20.08 24.54
C VAL A 63 -21.64 -19.80 24.04
N LYS A 64 -22.11 -18.55 24.19
CA LYS A 64 -23.40 -18.08 23.66
C LYS A 64 -23.16 -16.83 22.80
N LYS A 65 -23.42 -16.94 21.50
CA LYS A 65 -23.34 -15.83 20.52
C LYS A 65 -24.48 -14.83 20.69
N GLN A 66 -24.62 -14.25 21.88
CA GLN A 66 -25.65 -13.29 22.25
C GLN A 66 -25.34 -12.64 23.61
N LYS A 67 -26.02 -11.53 23.90
CA LYS A 67 -26.00 -10.90 25.23
C LYS A 67 -26.61 -11.85 26.27
N ILE A 68 -25.92 -12.05 27.39
CA ILE A 68 -26.40 -12.85 28.52
C ILE A 68 -27.28 -11.97 29.40
N ASN A 69 -28.58 -12.23 29.35
CA ASN A 69 -29.58 -11.61 30.23
C ASN A 69 -29.89 -12.51 31.45
N LYS A 70 -30.62 -11.97 32.43
CA LYS A 70 -30.97 -12.66 33.68
C LYS A 70 -31.60 -14.04 33.48
N ASN A 71 -32.49 -14.21 32.50
CA ASN A 71 -33.17 -15.50 32.25
C ASN A 71 -32.20 -16.53 31.66
N LYS A 72 -31.36 -16.11 30.71
CA LYS A 72 -30.34 -16.98 30.13
C LYS A 72 -29.29 -17.38 31.18
N PHE A 73 -28.86 -16.43 32.00
CA PHE A 73 -27.93 -16.65 33.10
C PHE A 73 -28.46 -17.70 34.08
N LYS A 74 -29.74 -17.63 34.46
CA LYS A 74 -30.39 -18.67 35.27
C LYS A 74 -30.38 -20.04 34.61
N LYS A 75 -30.68 -20.10 33.30
CA LYS A 75 -30.67 -21.34 32.54
C LYS A 75 -29.27 -21.96 32.53
N LEU A 76 -28.24 -21.15 32.26
CA LEU A 76 -26.84 -21.57 32.30
C LEU A 76 -26.44 -22.11 33.68
N LEU A 77 -26.84 -21.43 34.76
CA LEU A 77 -26.58 -21.88 36.13
C LEU A 77 -27.33 -23.16 36.51
N SER A 78 -28.51 -23.42 35.93
CA SER A 78 -29.22 -24.68 36.14
C SER A 78 -28.61 -25.87 35.40
N GLU A 79 -27.73 -25.61 34.43
CA GLU A 79 -26.97 -26.64 33.71
C GLU A 79 -25.65 -26.99 34.43
N VAL A 80 -25.32 -26.30 35.54
CA VAL A 80 -24.19 -26.62 36.42
C VAL A 80 -24.58 -27.77 37.34
N GLU A 81 -23.79 -28.84 37.33
CA GLU A 81 -24.08 -30.04 38.12
C GLU A 81 -23.72 -29.85 39.61
N PRO A 82 -24.63 -30.15 40.56
CA PRO A 82 -24.41 -29.89 41.98
C PRO A 82 -23.25 -30.66 42.62
N ASP A 83 -22.98 -31.88 42.13
CA ASP A 83 -22.02 -32.83 42.74
C ASP A 83 -20.71 -32.96 41.95
N ASN A 84 -20.47 -32.07 40.97
CA ASN A 84 -19.30 -32.14 40.10
C ASN A 84 -18.20 -31.17 40.60
N GLU A 85 -16.94 -31.66 40.67
CA GLU A 85 -15.76 -30.85 41.00
C GLU A 85 -15.35 -29.90 39.86
N LYS A 86 -16.03 -30.00 38.71
CA LYS A 86 -15.79 -29.16 37.53
C LYS A 86 -16.18 -27.71 37.78
N GLN A 87 -15.35 -26.82 37.26
CA GLN A 87 -15.63 -25.39 37.20
C GLN A 87 -16.33 -25.07 35.88
N TYR A 88 -17.07 -23.96 35.84
CA TYR A 88 -17.80 -23.54 34.65
C TYR A 88 -17.35 -22.15 34.21
N LEU A 89 -17.29 -21.91 32.92
CA LEU A 89 -17.03 -20.59 32.35
C LEU A 89 -18.07 -20.28 31.30
N PHE A 90 -18.79 -19.19 31.47
CA PHE A 90 -19.80 -18.77 30.52
C PHE A 90 -19.29 -17.59 29.69
N VAL A 91 -19.37 -17.70 28.38
CA VAL A 91 -18.88 -16.68 27.44
C VAL A 91 -20.05 -16.12 26.64
N GLY A 92 -20.18 -14.80 26.60
CA GLY A 92 -21.21 -14.10 25.83
C GLY A 92 -20.69 -12.88 25.07
N THR A 93 -21.50 -12.31 24.19
CA THR A 93 -21.14 -11.09 23.44
C THR A 93 -21.29 -9.81 24.26
N ALA A 94 -22.11 -9.86 25.30
CA ALA A 94 -22.33 -8.81 26.29
C ALA A 94 -22.98 -9.41 27.54
N ILE A 95 -22.92 -8.69 28.66
CA ILE A 95 -23.66 -9.05 29.89
C ILE A 95 -24.65 -7.90 30.19
N GLN A 96 -25.81 -8.24 30.73
CA GLN A 96 -26.75 -7.23 31.22
C GLN A 96 -26.17 -6.55 32.47
N GLU A 97 -26.19 -5.22 32.53
CA GLU A 97 -25.55 -4.40 33.57
C GLU A 97 -25.86 -4.84 35.02
N GLU A 98 -27.12 -5.21 35.30
CA GLU A 98 -27.53 -5.75 36.60
C GLU A 98 -26.73 -7.00 37.02
N LEU A 99 -26.38 -7.87 36.07
CA LEU A 99 -25.58 -9.07 36.31
C LEU A 99 -24.09 -8.73 36.49
N GLU A 100 -23.58 -7.69 35.82
CA GLU A 100 -22.18 -7.27 36.01
C GLU A 100 -21.90 -6.84 37.45
N ASN A 101 -22.84 -6.12 38.06
CA ASN A 101 -22.74 -5.73 39.47
C ASN A 101 -22.71 -6.94 40.40
N LEU A 102 -23.52 -7.97 40.14
CA LEU A 102 -23.49 -9.22 40.89
C LEU A 102 -22.15 -9.94 40.74
N LEU A 103 -21.61 -10.03 39.51
CA LEU A 103 -20.32 -10.67 39.25
C LEU A 103 -19.14 -9.92 39.88
N ARG A 104 -19.18 -8.57 39.92
CA ARG A 104 -18.19 -7.76 40.64
C ARG A 104 -18.22 -8.04 42.14
N LYS A 105 -19.42 -8.11 42.74
CA LYS A 105 -19.59 -8.48 44.16
C LYS A 105 -19.10 -9.91 44.44
N LYS A 106 -19.36 -10.86 43.54
CA LYS A 106 -18.79 -12.21 43.61
C LYS A 106 -17.26 -12.19 43.68
N LYS A 107 -16.62 -11.41 42.79
CA LYS A 107 -15.16 -11.29 42.77
C LYS A 107 -14.61 -10.70 44.07
N SER A 108 -15.31 -9.71 44.64
CA SER A 108 -14.99 -9.17 45.96
C SER A 108 -15.10 -10.22 47.07
N LEU A 109 -16.17 -11.02 47.07
CA LEU A 109 -16.34 -12.14 48.01
C LEU A 109 -15.21 -13.16 47.89
N LEU A 110 -14.85 -13.57 46.67
CA LEU A 110 -13.74 -14.52 46.45
C LEU A 110 -12.41 -13.98 46.99
N ASN A 111 -12.15 -12.67 46.86
CA ASN A 111 -10.95 -12.04 47.43
C ASN A 111 -10.97 -12.04 48.96
N VAL A 112 -12.13 -11.78 49.57
CA VAL A 112 -12.33 -11.87 51.03
C VAL A 112 -12.06 -13.30 51.52
N MET A 113 -12.60 -14.31 50.84
CA MET A 113 -12.40 -15.72 51.19
C MET A 113 -10.94 -16.18 51.06
N LYS A 114 -10.16 -15.60 50.15
CA LYS A 114 -8.74 -15.89 49.95
C LYS A 114 -7.80 -15.14 50.91
N SER A 115 -8.31 -14.19 51.69
CA SER A 115 -7.52 -13.36 52.60
C SER A 115 -7.45 -13.96 54.02
N ASN A 116 -6.45 -13.56 54.83
CA ASN A 116 -6.30 -13.96 56.23
C ASN A 116 -7.33 -13.29 57.18
N ARG A 117 -8.60 -13.25 56.79
CA ARG A 117 -9.70 -12.71 57.61
C ARG A 117 -10.24 -13.77 58.57
N SER A 118 -10.94 -13.31 59.61
CA SER A 118 -11.58 -14.21 60.58
C SER A 118 -12.74 -14.98 59.94
N ALA A 119 -13.01 -16.19 60.43
CA ALA A 119 -14.13 -17.03 59.95
C ALA A 119 -15.48 -16.28 60.01
N THR A 120 -15.69 -15.48 61.05
CA THR A 120 -16.88 -14.63 61.24
C THR A 120 -17.04 -13.56 60.16
N GLU A 121 -15.94 -12.95 59.70
CA GLU A 121 -15.99 -11.94 58.62
C GLU A 121 -16.29 -12.57 57.26
N ILE A 122 -15.77 -13.78 57.03
CA ILE A 122 -16.06 -14.55 55.81
C ILE A 122 -17.54 -14.97 55.79
N GLU A 123 -18.07 -15.47 56.91
CA GLU A 123 -19.49 -15.82 57.03
C GLU A 123 -20.42 -14.62 56.81
N CYS A 124 -20.07 -13.44 57.36
CA CYS A 124 -20.83 -12.21 57.11
C CYS A 124 -20.83 -11.84 55.62
N ALA A 125 -19.67 -11.86 54.96
CA ALA A 125 -19.56 -11.55 53.54
C ALA A 125 -20.33 -12.55 52.64
N ILE A 126 -20.34 -13.84 53.02
CA ILE A 126 -21.15 -14.87 52.34
C ILE A 126 -22.64 -14.56 52.52
N SER A 127 -23.07 -14.18 53.74
CA SER A 127 -24.47 -13.83 54.03
C SER A 127 -24.92 -12.62 53.21
N ASP A 128 -24.13 -11.55 53.18
CA ASP A 128 -24.42 -10.33 52.43
C ASP A 128 -24.58 -10.61 50.93
N TYR A 129 -23.69 -11.44 50.37
CA TYR A 129 -23.79 -11.83 48.97
C TYR A 129 -25.02 -12.70 48.70
N LYS A 130 -25.40 -13.62 49.60
CA LYS A 130 -26.64 -14.40 49.49
C LYS A 130 -27.89 -13.53 49.55
N GLU A 131 -27.91 -12.50 50.39
CA GLU A 131 -29.02 -11.53 50.42
C GLU A 131 -29.12 -10.74 49.11
N GLU A 132 -27.99 -10.35 48.53
CA GLU A 132 -27.98 -9.69 47.23
C GLU A 132 -28.52 -10.62 46.13
N LEU A 133 -28.13 -11.90 46.14
CA LEU A 133 -28.66 -12.88 45.19
C LEU A 133 -30.18 -13.09 45.32
N LYS A 134 -30.74 -13.01 46.53
CA LYS A 134 -32.20 -13.09 46.75
C LYS A 134 -32.94 -11.98 46.01
N LYS A 135 -32.40 -10.76 45.96
CA LYS A 135 -33.01 -9.63 45.20
C LYS A 135 -33.16 -9.94 43.71
N HIS A 136 -32.33 -10.85 43.18
CA HIS A 136 -32.38 -11.27 41.79
C HIS A 136 -32.99 -12.67 41.57
N ASN A 137 -33.53 -13.31 42.63
CA ASN A 137 -34.02 -14.68 42.61
C ASN A 137 -32.94 -15.68 42.10
N LEU A 138 -31.71 -15.53 42.60
CA LEU A 138 -30.53 -16.33 42.26
C LEU A 138 -29.89 -17.02 43.47
N ASP A 139 -30.46 -16.86 44.66
CA ASP A 139 -29.97 -17.41 45.93
C ASP A 139 -29.84 -18.93 45.93
N LYS A 140 -30.78 -19.62 45.26
CA LYS A 140 -30.73 -21.08 45.07
C LYS A 140 -29.58 -21.57 44.19
N PHE A 141 -28.93 -20.67 43.44
CA PHE A 141 -27.79 -20.99 42.58
C PHE A 141 -26.45 -20.56 43.19
N PHE A 142 -26.40 -20.28 44.50
CA PHE A 142 -25.17 -19.81 45.16
C PHE A 142 -23.97 -20.72 44.86
N ASP A 143 -24.10 -22.04 45.06
CA ASP A 143 -22.98 -22.97 44.85
C ASP A 143 -22.55 -23.07 43.39
N ALA A 144 -23.52 -23.04 42.46
CA ALA A 144 -23.27 -23.00 41.02
C ALA A 144 -22.54 -21.72 40.62
N LEU A 145 -22.98 -20.57 41.15
CA LEU A 145 -22.37 -19.26 40.95
C LEU A 145 -20.94 -19.21 41.45
N MET A 146 -20.65 -19.80 42.61
CA MET A 146 -19.30 -19.84 43.15
C MET A 146 -18.36 -20.66 42.26
N ARG A 147 -18.87 -21.73 41.64
CA ARG A 147 -18.14 -22.59 40.68
C ARG A 147 -18.09 -22.08 39.25
N SER A 148 -18.84 -21.03 38.91
CA SER A 148 -18.89 -20.50 37.53
C SER A 148 -18.28 -19.12 37.38
N ASP A 149 -17.44 -18.89 36.37
CA ASP A 149 -16.96 -17.57 35.97
C ASP A 149 -17.59 -17.10 34.66
N TYR A 150 -17.43 -15.82 34.34
CA TYR A 150 -18.04 -15.19 33.16
C TYR A 150 -17.06 -14.29 32.42
N LYS A 151 -17.02 -14.43 31.09
CA LYS A 151 -16.25 -13.55 30.20
C LYS A 151 -17.13 -12.99 29.09
N CYS A 152 -16.78 -11.79 28.64
CA CYS A 152 -17.48 -11.08 27.59
C CYS A 152 -16.52 -10.81 26.43
N PHE A 153 -16.86 -11.31 25.24
CA PHE A 153 -16.13 -11.06 24.00
C PHE A 153 -17.11 -10.53 22.96
N PRO A 154 -17.21 -9.20 22.74
CA PRO A 154 -18.09 -8.64 21.73
C PRO A 154 -17.82 -9.27 20.37
N GLU A 155 -18.88 -9.66 19.66
CA GLU A 155 -18.75 -10.42 18.41
C GLU A 155 -17.92 -9.66 17.37
N GLU A 156 -18.19 -8.37 17.20
CA GLU A 156 -17.51 -7.50 16.25
C GLU A 156 -16.03 -7.30 16.56
N LEU A 157 -15.61 -7.48 17.82
CA LEU A 157 -14.24 -7.29 18.29
C LEU A 157 -13.52 -8.62 18.55
N ALA A 158 -14.18 -9.76 18.36
CA ALA A 158 -13.64 -11.05 18.76
C ALA A 158 -12.32 -11.37 18.02
N ASP A 159 -12.19 -11.00 16.75
CA ASP A 159 -10.93 -11.15 16.01
C ASP A 159 -9.85 -10.19 16.55
N THR A 160 -10.18 -8.93 16.82
CA THR A 160 -9.24 -7.95 17.40
C THR A 160 -8.74 -8.40 18.77
N ILE A 161 -9.63 -8.90 19.63
CA ILE A 161 -9.30 -9.41 20.97
C ILE A 161 -8.41 -10.66 20.87
N LEU A 162 -8.73 -11.55 19.93
CA LEU A 162 -7.90 -12.72 19.64
C LEU A 162 -6.48 -12.32 19.26
N TYR A 163 -6.33 -11.40 18.29
CA TYR A 163 -5.02 -10.93 17.87
C TYR A 163 -4.27 -10.23 19.01
N ALA A 164 -4.96 -9.45 19.86
CA ALA A 164 -4.33 -8.78 21.01
C ALA A 164 -3.73 -9.78 22.01
N TYR A 165 -4.49 -10.78 22.47
CA TYR A 165 -3.98 -11.80 23.41
C TYR A 165 -2.90 -12.68 22.80
N TYR A 166 -3.04 -13.00 21.52
CA TYR A 166 -2.01 -13.71 20.77
C TYR A 166 -0.70 -12.90 20.73
N SER A 167 -0.76 -11.63 20.33
CA SER A 167 0.41 -10.76 20.24
C SER A 167 1.06 -10.52 21.61
N GLU A 168 0.26 -10.31 22.66
CA GLU A 168 0.74 -10.19 24.03
C GLU A 168 1.50 -11.45 24.46
N TRP A 169 0.91 -12.63 24.23
CA TRP A 169 1.55 -13.90 24.58
C TRP A 169 2.84 -14.15 23.79
N ILE A 170 2.87 -13.84 22.49
CA ILE A 170 4.06 -13.94 21.64
C ILE A 170 5.17 -13.02 22.15
N GLN A 171 4.83 -11.80 22.56
CA GLN A 171 5.78 -10.83 23.11
C GLN A 171 6.32 -11.28 24.48
N GLU A 172 5.45 -11.74 25.39
CA GLU A 172 5.86 -12.28 26.70
C GLU A 172 6.85 -13.44 26.56
N ASN A 173 6.64 -14.30 25.56
CA ASN A 173 7.47 -15.48 25.32
C ASN A 173 8.62 -15.23 24.33
N LYS A 174 8.78 -13.98 23.86
CA LYS A 174 9.84 -13.55 22.92
C LYS A 174 9.94 -14.44 21.67
N LEU A 175 8.79 -14.81 21.09
CA LEU A 175 8.73 -15.71 19.95
C LEU A 175 8.72 -14.94 18.62
N THR A 176 9.54 -15.35 17.66
CA THR A 176 9.55 -14.80 16.29
C THR A 176 8.94 -15.82 15.33
N ILE A 177 7.66 -15.67 14.98
CA ILE A 177 6.92 -16.62 14.14
C ILE A 177 6.18 -15.90 13.00
N ASN A 178 5.88 -16.62 11.91
CA ASN A 178 5.09 -16.09 10.80
C ASN A 178 3.65 -15.98 11.29
N GLN A 179 3.32 -14.82 11.86
CA GLN A 179 2.09 -14.63 12.61
C GLN A 179 0.85 -14.89 11.76
N LYS A 180 0.91 -14.53 10.47
CA LYS A 180 -0.20 -14.72 9.53
C LYS A 180 -0.42 -16.20 9.22
N GLU A 181 0.64 -16.93 8.89
CA GLU A 181 0.55 -18.36 8.58
C GLU A 181 0.21 -19.20 9.80
N PHE A 182 0.83 -18.93 10.94
CA PHE A 182 0.54 -19.61 12.19
C PHE A 182 -0.93 -19.42 12.59
N MET A 183 -1.42 -18.18 12.57
CA MET A 183 -2.82 -17.91 12.91
C MET A 183 -3.79 -18.56 11.92
N ASN A 184 -3.45 -18.64 10.63
CA ASN A 184 -4.25 -19.36 9.66
C ASN A 184 -4.25 -20.87 9.93
N HIS A 185 -3.09 -21.45 10.22
CA HIS A 185 -2.98 -22.87 10.60
C HIS A 185 -3.82 -23.18 11.84
N LEU A 186 -3.69 -22.37 12.89
CA LEU A 186 -4.43 -22.56 14.14
C LEU A 186 -5.95 -22.46 13.93
N LYS A 187 -6.40 -21.53 13.07
CA LYS A 187 -7.82 -21.41 12.67
C LYS A 187 -8.32 -22.67 11.97
N ILE A 188 -7.53 -23.22 11.03
CA ILE A 188 -7.86 -24.46 10.32
C ILE A 188 -7.90 -25.64 11.30
N SER A 189 -6.88 -25.78 12.16
CA SER A 189 -6.82 -26.87 13.15
C SER A 189 -8.01 -26.85 14.11
N VAL A 190 -8.44 -25.68 14.58
CA VAL A 190 -9.64 -25.58 15.44
C VAL A 190 -10.91 -25.98 14.68
N GLN A 191 -11.04 -25.63 13.40
CA GLN A 191 -12.18 -26.04 12.59
C GLN A 191 -12.23 -27.56 12.35
N GLU A 192 -11.08 -28.18 12.13
CA GLU A 192 -10.91 -29.63 12.01
C GLU A 192 -11.27 -30.33 13.33
N LEU A 193 -10.67 -29.88 14.44
CA LEU A 193 -10.93 -30.42 15.78
C LEU A 193 -12.41 -30.33 16.16
N ARG A 194 -13.11 -29.25 15.80
CA ARG A 194 -14.56 -29.14 16.02
C ARG A 194 -15.34 -30.22 15.27
N SER A 195 -14.91 -30.57 14.06
CA SER A 195 -15.56 -31.60 13.24
C SER A 195 -15.30 -33.00 13.78
N GLU A 196 -14.14 -33.22 14.40
CA GLU A 196 -13.67 -34.50 14.92
C GLU A 196 -13.94 -34.69 16.42
N ARG A 197 -14.42 -33.65 17.13
CA ARG A 197 -14.52 -33.58 18.59
C ARG A 197 -13.16 -33.83 19.28
N GLY A 198 -12.15 -33.16 18.75
CA GLY A 198 -10.77 -33.29 19.19
C GLY A 198 -10.37 -32.29 20.28
N PHE A 199 -9.10 -32.40 20.69
CA PHE A 199 -8.46 -31.49 21.62
C PHE A 199 -7.16 -30.94 21.04
N LEU A 200 -6.87 -29.69 21.39
CA LEU A 200 -5.63 -29.01 21.10
C LEU A 200 -4.81 -28.94 22.39
N THR A 201 -3.76 -29.76 22.51
CA THR A 201 -2.89 -29.74 23.69
C THR A 201 -1.96 -28.54 23.66
N LYS A 202 -1.59 -28.02 24.83
CA LYS A 202 -0.56 -27.00 24.98
C LYS A 202 0.74 -27.42 24.28
N LEU A 203 1.12 -28.69 24.41
CA LEU A 203 2.27 -29.27 23.71
C LEU A 203 2.13 -29.18 22.20
N LYS A 204 0.99 -29.59 21.64
CA LYS A 204 0.74 -29.52 20.19
C LYS A 204 0.77 -28.09 19.68
N VAL A 205 0.22 -27.12 20.43
CA VAL A 205 0.31 -25.70 20.06
C VAL A 205 1.76 -25.23 20.05
N LEU A 206 2.56 -25.62 21.05
CA LEU A 206 4.00 -25.28 21.09
C LEU A 206 4.79 -25.97 19.96
N GLU A 207 4.44 -27.21 19.62
CA GLU A 207 4.99 -27.93 18.46
C GLU A 207 4.62 -27.25 17.15
N ASP A 208 3.37 -26.86 16.98
CA ASP A 208 2.89 -26.14 15.80
C ASP A 208 3.58 -24.78 15.71
N ILE A 209 3.68 -24.02 16.81
CA ILE A 209 4.48 -22.79 16.87
C ILE A 209 5.90 -23.02 16.36
N ASN A 210 6.56 -24.12 16.73
CA ASN A 210 7.89 -24.43 16.22
C ASN A 210 7.93 -24.63 14.70
N LYS A 211 6.85 -25.12 14.07
CA LYS A 211 6.77 -25.28 12.60
C LYS A 211 6.61 -23.94 11.88
N PHE A 212 5.99 -22.96 12.54
CA PHE A 212 5.78 -21.61 12.00
C PHE A 212 6.71 -20.58 12.60
N LYS A 213 7.67 -21.02 13.44
CA LYS A 213 8.81 -20.19 13.79
C LYS A 213 9.40 -19.72 12.50
N ILE A 214 9.50 -18.40 12.37
CA ILE A 214 10.38 -17.85 11.37
C ILE A 214 11.73 -18.23 11.92
N GLU A 215 12.30 -19.31 11.37
CA GLU A 215 13.74 -19.43 11.31
C GLU A 215 14.22 -18.22 10.51
N SER A 216 14.29 -17.08 11.19
CA SER A 216 15.42 -16.23 10.95
C SER A 216 16.61 -17.16 11.19
N ASN A 217 17.54 -17.19 10.25
CA ASN A 217 18.80 -17.93 10.39
C ASN A 217 19.39 -17.76 11.81
N LEU A 218 19.07 -16.67 12.50
CA LEU A 218 19.34 -16.39 13.91
C LEU A 218 18.97 -17.44 14.97
N ASP A 219 17.81 -18.12 14.96
CA ASP A 219 17.47 -19.00 16.11
C ASP A 219 18.24 -20.34 16.06
N ILE A 220 18.49 -20.85 14.84
CA ILE A 220 19.42 -21.97 14.62
C ILE A 220 20.84 -21.52 14.95
N ILE A 221 21.23 -20.32 14.53
CA ILE A 221 22.55 -19.76 14.78
C ILE A 221 22.78 -19.56 16.29
N VAL A 222 21.84 -19.00 17.04
CA VAL A 222 21.97 -18.76 18.49
C VAL A 222 22.13 -20.08 19.24
N ASN A 223 21.29 -21.09 18.98
CA ASN A 223 21.39 -22.39 19.65
C ASN A 223 22.63 -23.20 19.22
N THR A 224 23.00 -23.13 17.94
CA THR A 224 24.21 -23.81 17.43
C THR A 224 25.51 -23.12 17.86
N ILE A 225 25.52 -21.78 17.99
CA ILE A 225 26.61 -20.99 18.58
C ILE A 225 26.78 -21.34 20.06
N PHE A 226 25.68 -21.39 20.81
CA PHE A 226 25.73 -21.58 22.26
C PHE A 226 26.20 -22.98 22.63
N GLU A 227 25.62 -24.03 22.05
CA GLU A 227 25.95 -25.41 22.44
C GLU A 227 27.32 -25.88 21.96
N LYS A 228 27.73 -25.54 20.72
CA LYS A 228 29.04 -26.01 20.20
C LYS A 228 30.25 -25.28 20.79
N LYS A 229 30.09 -24.06 21.34
CA LYS A 229 31.21 -23.29 21.90
C LYS A 229 31.29 -23.27 23.42
N LEU A 230 30.22 -23.60 24.15
CA LEU A 230 30.29 -23.71 25.61
C LEU A 230 31.32 -24.75 26.07
N ASN A 231 31.49 -25.81 25.28
CA ASN A 231 32.47 -26.88 25.53
C ASN A 231 33.90 -26.49 25.11
N ALA A 232 34.07 -25.62 24.10
CA ALA A 232 35.40 -25.20 23.62
C ALA A 232 35.97 -23.99 24.38
N ILE A 233 35.10 -23.15 24.97
CA ILE A 233 35.47 -21.93 25.71
C ILE A 233 35.72 -22.23 27.21
N SER A 234 35.23 -23.37 27.71
CA SER A 234 35.51 -23.93 29.06
C SER A 234 37.00 -23.91 29.42
N ASP A 235 37.86 -24.25 28.46
CA ASP A 235 39.29 -24.43 28.73
C ASP A 235 40.09 -23.13 28.62
N GLY A 236 39.57 -22.12 27.91
CA GLY A 236 40.20 -20.80 27.73
C GLY A 236 39.83 -19.78 28.83
N LEU A 237 38.63 -19.86 29.42
CA LEU A 237 38.16 -18.89 30.43
C LEU A 237 38.77 -19.08 31.83
N LYS A 238 39.49 -20.18 32.09
CA LYS A 238 40.28 -20.34 33.33
C LYS A 238 41.46 -19.36 33.44
N ILE A 239 41.86 -18.72 32.33
CA ILE A 239 43.09 -17.92 32.25
C ILE A 239 42.85 -16.42 32.55
N LEU A 240 41.61 -15.91 32.47
CA LEU A 240 41.34 -14.47 32.49
C LEU A 240 40.61 -13.92 33.73
N GLY A 241 40.21 -14.75 34.69
CA GLY A 241 39.74 -14.28 36.00
C GLY A 241 38.42 -13.46 36.00
N GLU A 242 37.66 -13.46 34.91
CA GLU A 242 36.31 -12.89 34.85
C GLU A 242 35.25 -14.00 34.88
N ASP A 243 34.20 -13.81 35.68
CA ASP A 243 33.14 -14.81 35.85
C ASP A 243 32.36 -15.01 34.54
N LYS A 244 32.23 -16.26 34.11
CA LYS A 244 31.63 -16.70 32.84
C LYS A 244 30.21 -16.14 32.65
N THR A 245 29.50 -15.98 33.75
CA THR A 245 28.14 -15.42 33.85
C THR A 245 28.10 -13.91 33.56
N SER A 246 29.10 -13.15 34.01
CA SER A 246 29.16 -11.70 33.84
C SER A 246 29.39 -11.29 32.38
N VAL A 247 30.27 -12.00 31.67
CA VAL A 247 30.53 -11.73 30.24
C VAL A 247 29.34 -12.13 29.37
N LEU A 248 28.65 -13.22 29.74
CA LEU A 248 27.44 -13.65 29.05
C LEU A 248 26.29 -12.65 29.22
N SER A 249 26.05 -12.19 30.46
CA SER A 249 24.98 -11.23 30.74
C SER A 249 25.16 -9.90 30.00
N SER A 250 26.39 -9.37 29.93
CA SER A 250 26.68 -8.12 29.23
C SER A 250 26.56 -8.24 27.70
N LEU A 251 26.84 -9.42 27.13
CA LEU A 251 26.62 -9.68 25.70
C LEU A 251 25.15 -9.84 25.36
N GLU A 252 24.39 -10.55 26.20
CA GLU A 252 22.95 -10.70 26.04
C GLU A 252 22.24 -9.35 26.13
N GLU A 253 22.68 -8.46 27.03
CA GLU A 253 22.14 -7.12 27.19
C GLU A 253 22.41 -6.24 25.96
N LEU A 254 23.64 -6.23 25.43
CA LEU A 254 23.98 -5.49 24.20
C LEU A 254 23.24 -5.99 22.97
N ILE A 255 23.09 -7.31 22.82
CA ILE A 255 22.33 -7.88 21.70
C ILE A 255 20.83 -7.55 21.83
N LYS A 256 20.30 -7.57 23.06
CA LYS A 256 18.92 -7.18 23.32
C LYS A 256 18.69 -5.70 22.97
N GLU A 257 19.57 -4.81 23.43
CA GLU A 257 19.51 -3.38 23.12
C GLU A 257 19.56 -3.14 21.60
N ALA A 258 20.47 -3.82 20.89
CA ALA A 258 20.53 -3.73 19.42
C ALA A 258 19.23 -4.19 18.77
N ASN A 259 18.61 -5.27 19.24
CA ASN A 259 17.34 -5.74 18.71
C ASN A 259 16.17 -4.79 18.99
N ASP A 260 16.14 -4.19 20.18
CA ASP A 260 15.12 -3.19 20.55
C ASP A 260 15.24 -1.97 19.61
N LEU A 261 16.46 -1.49 19.34
CA LEU A 261 16.72 -0.42 18.36
C LEU A 261 16.30 -0.80 16.93
N LEU A 262 16.44 -2.06 16.52
CA LEU A 262 15.96 -2.52 15.21
C LEU A 262 14.45 -2.48 15.09
N VAL A 263 13.72 -2.82 16.17
CA VAL A 263 12.25 -2.73 16.22
C VAL A 263 11.80 -1.28 16.10
N ASP A 264 12.55 -0.37 16.73
CA ASP A 264 12.28 1.07 16.68
C ASP A 264 12.70 1.73 15.35
N GLY A 265 13.37 1.00 14.45
CA GLY A 265 13.85 1.50 13.16
C GLY A 265 15.16 2.30 13.23
N GLU A 266 15.83 2.29 14.38
CA GLU A 266 17.07 3.02 14.65
C GLU A 266 18.30 2.23 14.15
N TYR A 267 18.36 1.98 12.84
CA TYR A 267 19.35 1.09 12.21
C TYR A 267 20.81 1.51 12.44
N ARG A 268 21.07 2.83 12.46
CA ARG A 268 22.43 3.37 12.64
C ARG A 268 22.94 3.15 14.06
N GLU A 269 22.09 3.22 15.08
CA GLU A 269 22.48 2.96 16.47
C GLU A 269 22.63 1.45 16.73
N ALA A 270 21.71 0.63 16.19
CA ALA A 270 21.88 -0.82 16.20
C ALA A 270 23.20 -1.25 15.53
N LEU A 271 23.56 -0.61 14.40
CA LEU A 271 24.82 -0.86 13.70
C LEU A 271 26.03 -0.56 14.60
N ARG A 272 26.06 0.58 15.31
CA ARG A 272 27.18 0.91 16.21
C ARG A 272 27.45 -0.16 17.25
N ILE A 273 26.40 -0.77 17.81
CA ILE A 273 26.53 -1.87 18.76
C ILE A 273 27.18 -3.08 18.07
N TYR A 274 26.68 -3.47 16.89
CA TYR A 274 27.23 -4.59 16.14
C TYR A 274 28.67 -4.34 15.64
N GLU A 275 29.06 -3.10 15.33
CA GLU A 275 30.44 -2.75 14.99
C GLU A 275 31.40 -2.92 16.17
N VAL A 276 30.98 -2.53 17.37
CA VAL A 276 31.77 -2.77 18.60
C VAL A 276 31.91 -4.28 18.84
N LEU A 277 30.81 -5.03 18.67
CA LEU A 277 30.83 -6.48 18.79
C LEU A 277 31.73 -7.12 17.71
N SER A 278 31.73 -6.62 16.48
CA SER A 278 32.50 -7.19 15.37
C SER A 278 34.01 -7.03 15.57
N ARG A 279 34.44 -5.93 16.19
CA ARG A 279 35.85 -5.70 16.57
C ARG A 279 36.31 -6.66 17.66
N LYS A 280 35.43 -6.97 18.62
CA LYS A 280 35.74 -7.83 19.77
C LYS A 280 35.59 -9.33 19.44
N TYR A 281 34.65 -9.68 18.57
CA TYR A 281 34.28 -11.06 18.26
C TYR A 281 34.21 -11.27 16.74
N LYS A 282 35.27 -11.89 16.19
CA LYS A 282 35.32 -12.30 14.78
C LYS A 282 34.41 -13.51 14.54
N ARG A 283 33.12 -13.25 14.30
CA ARG A 283 32.08 -14.29 14.13
C ARG A 283 31.21 -13.95 12.92
N ALA A 284 30.96 -14.95 12.10
CA ALA A 284 30.12 -14.84 10.90
C ALA A 284 28.78 -14.12 11.18
N PRO A 285 27.97 -14.50 12.20
CA PRO A 285 26.67 -13.87 12.41
C PRO A 285 26.72 -12.39 12.82
N ILE A 286 27.82 -11.95 13.45
CA ILE A 286 28.00 -10.53 13.78
C ILE A 286 28.31 -9.74 12.51
N TYR A 287 29.14 -10.29 11.62
CA TYR A 287 29.42 -9.67 10.33
C TYR A 287 28.21 -9.68 9.40
N GLU A 288 27.42 -10.76 9.37
CA GLU A 288 26.15 -10.82 8.65
C GLU A 288 25.19 -9.72 9.10
N ARG A 289 25.05 -9.50 10.41
CA ARG A 289 24.25 -8.39 10.95
C ARG A 289 24.77 -7.02 10.56
N CYS A 290 26.09 -6.81 10.63
CA CYS A 290 26.70 -5.57 10.16
C CYS A 290 26.39 -5.35 8.67
N ALA A 291 26.53 -6.38 7.84
CA ALA A 291 26.25 -6.29 6.41
C ALA A 291 24.77 -5.96 6.15
N ALA A 292 23.83 -6.60 6.85
CA ALA A 292 22.39 -6.38 6.65
C ALA A 292 21.97 -4.97 7.06
N LEU A 293 22.56 -4.45 8.14
CA LEU A 293 22.30 -3.08 8.57
C LEU A 293 22.87 -2.04 7.60
N ASN A 294 24.06 -2.30 7.06
CA ASN A 294 24.63 -1.46 6.02
C ASN A 294 23.82 -1.53 4.72
N GLU A 295 23.18 -2.66 4.41
CA GLU A 295 22.28 -2.79 3.25
C GLU A 295 21.03 -1.92 3.41
N LEU A 296 20.41 -1.92 4.61
CA LEU A 296 19.29 -1.02 4.93
C LEU A 296 19.66 0.47 4.90
N LEU A 297 20.94 0.77 5.16
CA LEU A 297 21.49 2.14 5.09
C LEU A 297 22.05 2.49 3.71
N GLU A 298 21.95 1.58 2.74
CA GLU A 298 22.48 1.73 1.37
C GLU A 298 24.02 1.96 1.32
N GLU A 299 24.75 1.57 2.36
CA GLU A 299 26.21 1.69 2.47
C GLU A 299 26.91 0.49 1.79
N HIS A 300 26.78 0.39 0.46
CA HIS A 300 27.19 -0.80 -0.33
C HIS A 300 28.65 -1.27 -0.11
N LEU A 301 29.60 -0.34 0.06
CA LEU A 301 31.01 -0.70 0.30
C LEU A 301 31.20 -1.41 1.64
N GLU A 302 30.48 -0.98 2.68
CA GLU A 302 30.55 -1.64 4.00
C GLU A 302 29.82 -2.97 4.00
N VAL A 303 28.72 -3.11 3.23
CA VAL A 303 28.09 -4.43 2.99
C VAL A 303 29.12 -5.41 2.44
N ILE A 304 29.88 -5.01 1.40
CA ILE A 304 30.91 -5.85 0.79
C ILE A 304 32.01 -6.19 1.81
N ASN A 305 32.51 -5.19 2.56
CA ASN A 305 33.54 -5.38 3.58
C ASN A 305 33.14 -6.40 4.66
N TYR A 306 31.90 -6.30 5.18
CA TYR A 306 31.41 -7.24 6.18
C TYR A 306 31.05 -8.61 5.57
N CYS A 307 30.56 -8.66 4.34
CA CYS A 307 30.39 -9.92 3.61
C CYS A 307 31.73 -10.62 3.35
N ASP A 308 32.81 -9.90 3.04
CA ASP A 308 34.14 -10.49 2.88
C ASP A 308 34.63 -11.12 4.18
N LYS A 309 34.51 -10.39 5.30
CA LYS A 309 34.84 -10.94 6.63
C LYS A 309 33.97 -12.14 7.03
N LEU A 310 32.69 -12.14 6.62
CA LEU A 310 31.78 -13.26 6.80
C LEU A 310 32.25 -14.48 6.00
N LEU A 311 32.53 -14.29 4.71
CA LEU A 311 32.92 -15.34 3.78
C LEU A 311 34.34 -15.88 4.03
N GLU A 312 35.22 -15.09 4.67
CA GLU A 312 36.51 -15.58 5.21
C GLU A 312 36.31 -16.65 6.29
N ILE A 313 35.24 -16.53 7.10
CA ILE A 313 34.91 -17.50 8.15
C ILE A 313 34.09 -18.65 7.58
N GLU A 314 33.09 -18.33 6.76
CA GLU A 314 32.11 -19.26 6.19
C GLU A 314 32.00 -19.07 4.68
N ASN A 315 32.97 -19.63 3.94
CA ASN A 315 33.06 -19.43 2.49
C ASN A 315 31.80 -19.91 1.71
N ASN A 316 31.06 -20.88 2.28
CA ASN A 316 29.82 -21.39 1.71
C ASN A 316 28.57 -20.79 2.38
N HIS A 317 28.61 -19.51 2.78
CA HIS A 317 27.45 -18.81 3.33
C HIS A 317 26.55 -18.25 2.23
N PHE A 318 25.33 -18.77 2.10
CA PHE A 318 24.41 -18.38 1.02
C PHE A 318 24.06 -16.88 1.08
N ASP A 319 23.56 -16.39 2.22
CA ASP A 319 23.09 -15.01 2.34
C ASP A 319 24.23 -13.99 2.18
N GLY A 320 25.44 -14.29 2.68
CA GLY A 320 26.62 -13.45 2.45
C GLY A 320 26.96 -13.27 0.97
N HIS A 321 26.82 -14.32 0.14
CA HIS A 321 26.99 -14.19 -1.32
C HIS A 321 25.83 -13.41 -1.97
N ILE A 322 24.59 -13.56 -1.49
CA ILE A 322 23.44 -12.77 -1.97
C ILE A 322 23.65 -11.29 -1.67
N MET A 323 23.92 -10.92 -0.41
CA MET A 323 24.07 -9.54 0.03
C MET A 323 25.24 -8.84 -0.68
N LYS A 324 26.37 -9.55 -0.83
CA LYS A 324 27.51 -9.07 -1.61
C LYS A 324 27.14 -8.83 -3.08
N GLY A 325 26.39 -9.76 -3.68
CA GLY A 325 25.90 -9.62 -5.06
C GLY A 325 24.96 -8.43 -5.24
N THR A 326 24.03 -8.24 -4.30
CA THR A 326 23.09 -7.11 -4.29
C THR A 326 23.84 -5.78 -4.15
N ALA A 327 24.83 -5.70 -3.26
CA ALA A 327 25.66 -4.51 -3.08
C ALA A 327 26.45 -4.14 -4.35
N TYR A 328 27.09 -5.12 -5.01
CA TYR A 328 27.74 -4.87 -6.30
C TYR A 328 26.73 -4.42 -7.38
N GLY A 329 25.54 -5.01 -7.41
CA GLY A 329 24.47 -4.61 -8.32
C GLY A 329 24.03 -3.16 -8.11
N GLY A 330 23.88 -2.72 -6.85
CA GLY A 330 23.59 -1.34 -6.49
C GLY A 330 24.68 -0.35 -6.92
N MET A 331 25.94 -0.79 -6.89
CA MET A 331 27.08 -0.01 -7.39
C MET A 331 27.25 -0.03 -8.93
N GLY A 332 26.48 -0.86 -9.64
CA GLY A 332 26.63 -1.05 -11.09
C GLY A 332 27.78 -1.97 -11.51
N GLU A 333 28.43 -2.66 -10.56
CA GLU A 333 29.48 -3.66 -10.80
C GLU A 333 28.84 -5.01 -11.18
N LEU A 334 28.18 -5.04 -12.34
CA LEU A 334 27.24 -6.11 -12.72
C LEU A 334 27.89 -7.49 -12.86
N ASP A 335 29.16 -7.56 -13.26
CA ASP A 335 29.88 -8.84 -13.38
C ASP A 335 30.23 -9.42 -12.00
N SER A 336 30.70 -8.58 -11.07
CA SER A 336 30.95 -9.01 -9.68
C SER A 336 29.66 -9.40 -8.95
N ALA A 337 28.54 -8.74 -9.27
CA ALA A 337 27.22 -9.14 -8.79
C ALA A 337 26.87 -10.56 -9.25
N LEU A 338 27.01 -10.85 -10.55
CA LEU A 338 26.76 -12.19 -11.10
C LEU A 338 27.70 -13.24 -10.51
N ASP A 339 28.99 -12.95 -10.34
CA ASP A 339 29.95 -13.89 -9.75
C ASP A 339 29.55 -14.26 -8.31
N SER A 340 29.10 -13.28 -7.53
CA SER A 340 28.60 -13.49 -6.17
C SER A 340 27.30 -14.31 -6.18
N PHE A 341 26.33 -13.96 -7.03
CA PHE A 341 25.08 -14.71 -7.16
C PHE A 341 25.30 -16.14 -7.67
N PHE A 342 26.22 -16.38 -8.62
CA PHE A 342 26.56 -17.73 -9.05
C PHE A 342 27.32 -18.51 -7.97
N SER A 343 28.03 -17.83 -7.07
CA SER A 343 28.61 -18.46 -5.88
C SER A 343 27.51 -18.88 -4.89
N ALA A 344 26.51 -18.02 -4.64
CA ALA A 344 25.31 -18.39 -3.88
C ALA A 344 24.58 -19.59 -4.52
N ARG A 345 24.45 -19.59 -5.85
CA ARG A 345 23.80 -20.65 -6.62
C ARG A 345 24.45 -22.03 -6.49
N LYS A 346 25.78 -22.07 -6.32
CA LYS A 346 26.50 -23.34 -6.06
C LYS A 346 26.10 -23.96 -4.72
N ILE A 347 25.53 -23.18 -3.81
CA ILE A 347 25.08 -23.62 -2.49
C ILE A 347 23.62 -24.06 -2.56
N LYS A 348 22.71 -23.18 -2.97
CA LYS A 348 21.28 -23.49 -3.20
C LYS A 348 20.65 -22.56 -4.24
N ASP A 349 19.63 -23.05 -4.93
CA ASP A 349 18.72 -22.24 -5.74
C ASP A 349 17.58 -21.67 -4.85
N SER A 350 17.09 -20.47 -5.16
CA SER A 350 15.95 -19.83 -4.48
C SER A 350 15.24 -18.83 -5.40
N PRO A 351 13.95 -18.50 -5.16
CA PRO A 351 13.24 -17.47 -5.92
C PRO A 351 13.97 -16.12 -5.90
N GLU A 352 14.45 -15.68 -4.74
CA GLU A 352 15.14 -14.40 -4.54
C GLU A 352 16.44 -14.33 -5.34
N LEU A 353 17.22 -15.43 -5.32
CA LEU A 353 18.44 -15.52 -6.11
C LEU A 353 18.15 -15.39 -7.61
N PHE A 354 17.16 -16.11 -8.13
CA PHE A 354 16.82 -16.04 -9.55
C PHE A 354 16.24 -14.67 -9.93
N TYR A 355 15.45 -14.06 -9.06
CA TYR A 355 14.99 -12.69 -9.24
C TYR A 355 16.18 -11.72 -9.35
N ASN A 356 17.13 -11.78 -8.41
CA ASN A 356 18.30 -10.88 -8.39
C ASN A 356 19.21 -11.07 -9.61
N ILE A 357 19.47 -12.31 -10.03
CA ILE A 357 20.19 -12.58 -11.29
C ILE A 357 19.43 -11.99 -12.49
N GLY A 358 18.09 -12.13 -12.50
CA GLY A 358 17.22 -11.54 -13.52
C GLY A 358 17.35 -10.01 -13.59
N VAL A 359 17.41 -9.34 -12.44
CA VAL A 359 17.61 -7.89 -12.32
C VAL A 359 18.97 -7.48 -12.88
N VAL A 360 20.05 -8.19 -12.54
CA VAL A 360 21.38 -7.86 -13.05
C VAL A 360 21.47 -8.04 -14.57
N TYR A 361 20.91 -9.12 -15.13
CA TYR A 361 20.86 -9.28 -16.58
C TYR A 361 20.01 -8.21 -17.27
N ARG A 362 18.94 -7.71 -16.62
CA ARG A 362 18.17 -6.56 -17.11
C ARG A 362 19.03 -5.30 -17.14
N GLN A 363 19.81 -5.02 -16.10
CA GLN A 363 20.74 -3.89 -16.06
C GLN A 363 21.85 -4.00 -17.12
N LYS A 364 22.34 -5.22 -17.41
CA LYS A 364 23.26 -5.50 -18.52
C LYS A 364 22.61 -5.40 -19.92
N LYS A 365 21.30 -5.14 -20.01
CA LYS A 365 20.49 -5.14 -21.25
C LYS A 365 20.43 -6.52 -21.94
N GLU A 366 20.72 -7.60 -21.22
CA GLU A 366 20.60 -8.98 -21.70
C GLU A 366 19.20 -9.54 -21.43
N TYR A 367 18.20 -8.97 -22.10
CA TYR A 367 16.78 -9.17 -21.79
C TYR A 367 16.29 -10.62 -21.90
N ILE A 368 16.86 -11.41 -22.83
CA ILE A 368 16.51 -12.84 -22.98
C ILE A 368 16.90 -13.62 -21.73
N LYS A 369 18.11 -13.42 -21.20
CA LYS A 369 18.57 -14.07 -19.97
C LYS A 369 17.79 -13.59 -18.76
N SER A 370 17.54 -12.27 -18.67
CA SER A 370 16.72 -11.69 -17.61
C SER A 370 15.35 -12.37 -17.53
N ARG A 371 14.63 -12.47 -18.67
CA ARG A 371 13.35 -13.16 -18.76
C ARG A 371 13.44 -14.62 -18.33
N GLN A 372 14.47 -15.36 -18.74
CA GLN A 372 14.67 -16.76 -18.33
C GLN A 372 14.80 -16.90 -16.81
N PHE A 373 15.55 -16.02 -16.16
CA PHE A 373 15.72 -16.07 -14.71
C PHE A 373 14.47 -15.62 -13.95
N TYR A 374 13.73 -14.63 -14.43
CA TYR A 374 12.41 -14.33 -13.85
C TYR A 374 11.41 -15.48 -14.01
N LYS A 375 11.43 -16.22 -15.13
CA LYS A 375 10.62 -17.44 -15.27
C LYS A 375 10.98 -18.48 -14.22
N LYS A 376 12.27 -18.73 -13.99
CA LYS A 376 12.72 -19.65 -12.94
C LYS A 376 12.30 -19.21 -11.54
N CYS A 377 12.35 -17.91 -11.25
CA CYS A 377 11.82 -17.35 -10.01
C CYS A 377 10.33 -17.70 -9.85
N LEU A 378 9.51 -17.44 -10.88
CA LEU A 378 8.07 -17.71 -10.86
C LEU A 378 7.69 -19.19 -10.92
N GLU A 379 8.54 -20.05 -11.48
CA GLU A 379 8.40 -21.51 -11.42
C GLU A 379 8.59 -22.03 -9.99
N MET A 380 9.40 -21.35 -9.17
CA MET A 380 9.59 -21.68 -7.75
C MET A 380 8.54 -21.01 -6.85
N ASP A 381 8.18 -19.76 -7.15
CA ASP A 381 7.19 -18.98 -6.40
C ASP A 381 6.40 -18.04 -7.33
N ASP A 382 5.19 -18.46 -7.71
CA ASP A 382 4.25 -17.64 -8.50
C ASP A 382 3.61 -16.48 -7.70
N THR A 383 3.92 -16.35 -6.41
CA THR A 383 3.46 -15.21 -5.59
C THR A 383 4.46 -14.05 -5.57
N PHE A 384 5.61 -14.18 -6.25
CA PHE A 384 6.65 -13.17 -6.33
C PHE A 384 6.24 -12.01 -7.26
N TYR A 385 5.38 -11.10 -6.77
CA TYR A 385 4.78 -10.02 -7.57
C TYR A 385 5.82 -9.17 -8.32
N SER A 386 7.00 -8.93 -7.73
CA SER A 386 8.09 -8.17 -8.36
C SER A 386 8.64 -8.88 -9.61
N ALA A 387 8.66 -10.21 -9.62
CA ALA A 387 9.08 -10.98 -10.80
C ALA A 387 8.02 -10.90 -11.90
N HIS A 388 6.73 -10.97 -11.56
CA HIS A 388 5.64 -10.71 -12.51
C HIS A 388 5.69 -9.29 -13.12
N LEU A 389 5.94 -8.28 -12.29
CA LEU A 389 6.10 -6.89 -12.76
C LEU A 389 7.28 -6.75 -13.73
N ASN A 390 8.44 -7.33 -13.40
CA ASN A 390 9.66 -7.15 -14.19
C ASN A 390 9.67 -8.01 -15.45
N ILE A 391 9.11 -9.23 -15.42
CA ILE A 391 9.06 -10.10 -16.60
C ILE A 391 8.14 -9.54 -17.68
N SER A 392 7.09 -8.78 -17.32
CA SER A 392 6.13 -8.23 -18.27
C SER A 392 6.78 -7.33 -19.32
N GLU A 393 7.89 -6.67 -18.98
CA GLU A 393 8.69 -5.81 -19.86
C GLU A 393 9.28 -6.55 -21.07
N PHE A 394 9.46 -7.87 -20.95
CA PHE A 394 10.13 -8.72 -21.94
C PHE A 394 9.18 -9.75 -22.57
N CYS A 395 7.88 -9.60 -22.33
CA CYS A 395 6.85 -10.48 -22.81
C CYS A 395 6.13 -9.91 -24.04
N SER A 396 5.47 -10.78 -24.79
CA SER A 396 4.48 -10.32 -25.78
C SER A 396 3.36 -9.54 -25.09
N THR A 397 2.71 -8.61 -25.78
CA THR A 397 1.64 -7.77 -25.21
C THR A 397 0.63 -8.54 -24.35
N TYR A 398 0.13 -9.67 -24.86
CA TYR A 398 -0.87 -10.47 -24.15
C TYR A 398 -0.30 -11.15 -22.89
N GLU A 399 0.91 -11.68 -22.97
CA GLU A 399 1.60 -12.30 -21.83
C GLU A 399 2.00 -11.24 -20.79
N ALA A 400 2.36 -10.03 -21.23
CA ALA A 400 2.66 -8.90 -20.37
C ALA A 400 1.42 -8.49 -19.55
N ILE A 401 0.25 -8.35 -20.19
CA ILE A 401 -1.01 -8.04 -19.49
C ILE A 401 -1.32 -9.10 -18.43
N LYS A 402 -1.17 -10.41 -18.74
CA LYS A 402 -1.39 -11.48 -17.77
C LYS A 402 -0.50 -11.36 -16.53
N HIS A 403 0.79 -11.10 -16.73
CA HIS A 403 1.71 -10.93 -15.61
C HIS A 403 1.42 -9.65 -14.81
N LEU A 404 1.04 -8.56 -15.47
CA LEU A 404 0.64 -7.32 -14.79
C LEU A 404 -0.64 -7.50 -13.98
N ASP A 405 -1.63 -8.22 -14.52
CA ASP A 405 -2.85 -8.58 -13.79
C ASP A 405 -2.54 -9.43 -12.57
N ARG A 406 -1.68 -10.44 -12.73
CA ARG A 406 -1.24 -11.28 -11.62
C ARG A 406 -0.49 -10.49 -10.55
N ALA A 407 0.39 -9.56 -10.95
CA ALA A 407 1.09 -8.68 -10.01
C ALA A 407 0.11 -7.80 -9.21
N LEU A 408 -0.95 -7.29 -9.86
CA LEU A 408 -2.00 -6.48 -9.22
C LEU A 408 -2.94 -7.30 -8.33
N GLU A 409 -3.20 -8.57 -8.66
CA GLU A 409 -3.93 -9.50 -7.78
C GLU A 409 -3.16 -9.79 -6.49
N LEU A 410 -1.84 -9.96 -6.60
CA LEU A 410 -0.95 -10.22 -5.46
C LEU A 410 -0.71 -8.94 -4.63
N LYS A 411 -0.63 -7.79 -5.29
CA LYS A 411 -0.38 -6.49 -4.67
C LYS A 411 -1.16 -5.38 -5.38
N SER A 412 -2.32 -5.00 -4.81
CA SER A 412 -3.27 -4.08 -5.44
C SER A 412 -2.84 -2.61 -5.47
N ASP A 413 -1.88 -2.21 -4.64
CA ASP A 413 -1.32 -0.86 -4.53
C ASP A 413 -0.05 -0.67 -5.39
N LEU A 414 0.24 -1.59 -6.30
CA LEU A 414 1.42 -1.56 -7.15
C LEU A 414 1.25 -0.60 -8.34
N TYR A 415 1.45 0.70 -8.11
CA TYR A 415 1.28 1.74 -9.12
C TYR A 415 2.12 1.52 -10.39
N GLN A 416 3.33 0.96 -10.27
CA GLN A 416 4.17 0.63 -11.43
C GLN A 416 3.51 -0.37 -12.37
N ALA A 417 2.70 -1.30 -11.86
CA ALA A 417 1.97 -2.25 -12.69
C ALA A 417 0.84 -1.56 -13.46
N TYR A 418 0.14 -0.60 -12.85
CA TYR A 418 -0.87 0.21 -13.54
C TYR A 418 -0.27 1.03 -14.68
N GLY A 419 0.84 1.74 -14.44
CA GLY A 419 1.54 2.51 -15.47
C GLY A 419 2.03 1.62 -16.62
N ARG A 420 2.68 0.48 -16.32
CA ARG A 420 3.12 -0.49 -17.35
C ARG A 420 1.96 -1.07 -18.15
N LYS A 421 0.83 -1.37 -17.49
CA LYS A 421 -0.36 -1.88 -18.18
C LYS A 421 -0.96 -0.82 -19.09
N GLY A 422 -1.01 0.44 -18.65
CA GLY A 422 -1.37 1.59 -19.47
C GLY A 422 -0.51 1.68 -20.74
N GLU A 423 0.82 1.58 -20.62
CA GLU A 423 1.72 1.60 -21.77
C GLU A 423 1.47 0.43 -22.73
N VAL A 424 1.27 -0.79 -22.23
CA VAL A 424 1.00 -1.95 -23.07
C VAL A 424 -0.33 -1.81 -23.82
N LEU A 425 -1.37 -1.26 -23.18
CA LEU A 425 -2.67 -0.99 -23.79
C LEU A 425 -2.62 0.15 -24.81
N ARG A 426 -1.86 1.21 -24.51
CA ARG A 426 -1.58 2.32 -25.42
C ARG A 426 -0.87 1.84 -26.67
N TYR A 427 0.15 0.99 -26.49
CA TYR A 427 0.92 0.42 -27.60
C TYR A 427 0.05 -0.34 -28.61
N ILE A 428 -1.00 -1.04 -28.15
CA ILE A 428 -1.97 -1.74 -29.02
C ILE A 428 -3.17 -0.88 -29.45
N GLY A 429 -3.20 0.41 -29.12
CA GLY A 429 -4.24 1.36 -29.55
C GLY A 429 -5.53 1.35 -28.74
N LEU A 430 -5.54 0.74 -27.56
CA LEU A 430 -6.70 0.78 -26.64
C LEU A 430 -6.62 1.99 -25.70
N TYR A 431 -6.72 3.19 -26.27
CA TYR A 431 -6.44 4.45 -25.58
C TYR A 431 -7.34 4.72 -24.36
N ASP A 432 -8.66 4.55 -24.48
CA ASP A 432 -9.61 4.68 -23.36
C ASP A 432 -9.22 3.80 -22.14
N LEU A 433 -8.81 2.55 -22.39
CA LEU A 433 -8.39 1.64 -21.32
C LEU A 433 -7.00 2.01 -20.78
N ALA A 434 -6.11 2.47 -21.64
CA ALA A 434 -4.79 2.95 -21.25
C ALA A 434 -4.91 4.15 -20.31
N ILE A 435 -5.73 5.15 -20.66
CA ILE A 435 -5.99 6.35 -19.85
C ILE A 435 -6.46 5.95 -18.44
N LYS A 436 -7.45 5.07 -18.32
CA LYS A 436 -7.94 4.58 -17.01
C LYS A 436 -6.83 3.98 -16.15
N HIS A 437 -5.93 3.19 -16.76
CA HIS A 437 -4.82 2.57 -16.02
C HIS A 437 -3.73 3.58 -15.65
N PHE A 438 -3.43 4.55 -16.51
CA PHE A 438 -2.53 5.63 -16.15
C PHE A 438 -3.10 6.53 -15.05
N GLU A 439 -4.38 6.90 -15.12
CA GLU A 439 -5.05 7.66 -14.06
C GLU A 439 -4.99 6.90 -12.73
N LYS A 440 -5.19 5.58 -12.75
CA LYS A 440 -5.04 4.75 -11.55
C LYS A 440 -3.60 4.75 -11.00
N CYS A 441 -2.59 4.82 -11.87
CA CYS A 441 -1.20 5.02 -11.45
C CYS A 441 -1.03 6.39 -10.78
N LEU A 442 -1.60 7.45 -11.38
CA LEU A 442 -1.54 8.82 -10.88
C LEU A 442 -2.28 9.04 -9.56
N GLU A 443 -3.26 8.20 -9.22
CA GLU A 443 -3.88 8.20 -7.88
C GLU A 443 -2.88 7.84 -6.76
N TYR A 444 -1.88 7.01 -7.04
CA TYR A 444 -0.85 6.61 -6.07
C TYR A 444 0.44 7.43 -6.20
N ASP A 445 0.81 7.81 -7.43
CA ASP A 445 1.99 8.62 -7.75
C ASP A 445 1.59 9.74 -8.72
N GLN A 446 1.09 10.85 -8.17
CA GLN A 446 0.56 12.00 -8.93
C GLN A 446 1.58 12.66 -9.88
N TYR A 447 2.87 12.39 -9.69
CA TYR A 447 3.96 12.95 -10.49
C TYR A 447 4.64 11.91 -11.38
N ASN A 448 3.99 10.74 -11.57
CA ASN A 448 4.53 9.67 -12.39
C ASN A 448 4.70 10.12 -13.86
N TYR A 449 5.93 10.40 -14.27
CA TYR A 449 6.20 10.95 -15.60
C TYR A 449 5.66 10.10 -16.75
N GLN A 450 5.75 8.77 -16.62
CA GLN A 450 5.30 7.83 -17.66
C GLN A 450 3.80 7.93 -17.84
N SER A 451 3.07 8.02 -16.74
CA SER A 451 1.61 8.07 -16.76
C SER A 451 1.10 9.43 -17.20
N LEU A 452 1.72 10.53 -16.75
CA LEU A 452 1.38 11.88 -17.23
C LEU A 452 1.59 12.00 -18.74
N LEU A 453 2.76 11.57 -19.24
CA LEU A 453 3.04 11.58 -20.67
C LEU A 453 2.12 10.62 -21.43
N GLY A 454 1.89 9.42 -20.91
CA GLY A 454 1.03 8.40 -21.50
C GLY A 454 -0.41 8.86 -21.71
N VAL A 455 -1.03 9.46 -20.68
CA VAL A 455 -2.38 10.07 -20.80
C VAL A 455 -2.37 11.18 -21.84
N SER A 456 -1.41 12.09 -21.75
CA SER A 456 -1.32 13.23 -22.67
C SER A 456 -1.26 12.77 -24.12
N LEU A 457 -0.42 11.78 -24.40
CA LEU A 457 -0.20 11.18 -25.71
C LEU A 457 -1.43 10.42 -26.22
N CYS A 458 -2.12 9.65 -25.37
CA CYS A 458 -3.40 9.01 -25.71
C CYS A 458 -4.48 10.04 -26.08
N LEU A 459 -4.61 11.11 -25.28
CA LEU A 459 -5.60 12.17 -25.54
C LEU A 459 -5.30 12.96 -26.83
N MET A 460 -4.01 13.15 -27.17
CA MET A 460 -3.64 13.70 -28.48
C MET A 460 -4.10 12.78 -29.63
N ASP A 461 -3.97 11.46 -29.46
CA ASP A 461 -4.36 10.49 -30.49
C ASP A 461 -5.88 10.44 -30.70
N GLU A 462 -6.65 10.69 -29.65
CA GLU A 462 -8.12 10.81 -29.71
C GLU A 462 -8.60 12.20 -30.20
N GLY A 463 -7.70 13.16 -30.42
CA GLY A 463 -8.04 14.54 -30.80
C GLY A 463 -8.59 15.39 -29.63
N ARG A 464 -8.44 14.91 -28.40
CA ARG A 464 -8.85 15.57 -27.14
C ARG A 464 -7.73 16.48 -26.63
N LEU A 465 -7.34 17.45 -27.47
CA LEU A 465 -6.18 18.33 -27.24
C LEU A 465 -6.29 19.20 -25.97
N GLU A 466 -7.51 19.58 -25.60
CA GLU A 466 -7.78 20.38 -24.40
C GLU A 466 -7.40 19.62 -23.13
N GLU A 467 -7.86 18.38 -23.00
CA GLU A 467 -7.53 17.51 -21.87
C GLU A 467 -6.06 17.10 -21.90
N SER A 468 -5.53 16.82 -23.09
CA SER A 468 -4.09 16.53 -23.28
C SER A 468 -3.21 17.65 -22.74
N THR A 469 -3.61 18.91 -22.96
CA THR A 469 -2.86 20.09 -22.50
C THR A 469 -2.73 20.12 -20.97
N LEU A 470 -3.74 19.66 -20.23
CA LEU A 470 -3.69 19.59 -18.76
C LEU A 470 -2.59 18.63 -18.30
N TYR A 471 -2.62 17.39 -18.79
CA TYR A 471 -1.63 16.37 -18.41
C TYR A 471 -0.24 16.70 -18.94
N PHE A 472 -0.11 17.30 -20.14
CA PHE A 472 1.18 17.78 -20.64
C PHE A 472 1.71 18.93 -19.80
N THR A 473 0.85 19.83 -19.30
CA THR A 473 1.27 20.91 -18.41
C THR A 473 1.85 20.33 -17.11
N SER A 474 1.19 19.34 -16.50
CA SER A 474 1.72 18.64 -15.34
C SER A 474 3.03 17.89 -15.65
N TYR A 475 3.10 17.18 -16.79
CA TYR A 475 4.33 16.52 -17.23
C TYR A 475 5.49 17.52 -17.40
N LEU A 476 5.24 18.65 -18.05
CA LEU A 476 6.25 19.68 -18.26
C LEU A 476 6.67 20.30 -16.93
N LYS A 477 5.72 20.67 -16.08
CA LYS A 477 6.00 21.30 -14.79
C LYS A 477 6.76 20.36 -13.85
N GLU A 478 6.24 19.16 -13.63
CA GLU A 478 6.70 18.26 -12.56
C GLU A 478 7.83 17.32 -13.01
N CYS A 479 7.95 17.06 -14.32
CA CYS A 479 8.94 16.10 -14.83
C CYS A 479 10.00 16.73 -15.74
N LEU A 480 9.69 17.84 -16.42
CA LEU A 480 10.61 18.50 -17.36
C LEU A 480 11.25 19.78 -16.80
N ASP A 481 10.54 20.54 -15.94
CA ASP A 481 10.93 21.88 -15.50
C ASP A 481 11.49 21.95 -14.07
N VAL A 482 11.18 20.99 -13.17
CA VAL A 482 11.64 21.04 -11.75
C VAL A 482 13.17 21.15 -11.63
N GLU A 483 13.95 20.66 -12.60
CA GLU A 483 15.43 20.72 -12.53
C GLU A 483 16.14 20.89 -13.90
N SER A 484 15.80 21.91 -14.70
CA SER A 484 16.73 22.49 -15.70
C SER A 484 17.18 21.65 -16.92
N LYS A 485 16.32 20.81 -17.52
CA LYS A 485 16.74 20.02 -18.71
C LYS A 485 16.47 20.66 -20.07
N LEU A 486 15.49 21.56 -20.18
CA LEU A 486 15.16 22.23 -21.44
C LEU A 486 15.28 23.74 -21.29
N LYS A 487 16.34 24.33 -21.85
CA LYS A 487 16.57 25.78 -21.83
C LYS A 487 15.70 26.49 -22.87
N VAL A 488 15.53 27.80 -22.69
CA VAL A 488 14.88 28.65 -23.67
C VAL A 488 15.56 28.50 -25.04
N GLY A 489 14.78 28.20 -26.08
CA GLY A 489 15.22 27.91 -27.43
C GLY A 489 15.57 26.44 -27.70
N GLU A 490 15.69 25.60 -26.67
CA GLU A 490 15.96 24.17 -26.85
C GLU A 490 14.68 23.38 -27.12
N SER A 491 14.84 22.26 -27.84
CA SER A 491 13.76 21.34 -28.15
C SER A 491 14.07 19.94 -27.62
N HIS A 492 13.07 19.32 -27.00
CA HIS A 492 13.07 17.93 -26.56
C HIS A 492 12.24 17.10 -27.52
N LEU A 493 12.87 16.13 -28.18
CA LEU A 493 12.21 15.21 -29.08
C LEU A 493 11.72 13.99 -28.30
N ILE A 494 10.41 13.80 -28.25
CA ILE A 494 9.77 12.59 -27.77
C ILE A 494 9.48 11.73 -28.99
N VAL A 495 10.16 10.59 -29.10
CA VAL A 495 9.86 9.58 -30.12
C VAL A 495 8.97 8.54 -29.49
N ASP A 496 7.75 8.39 -30.02
CA ASP A 496 6.76 7.45 -29.53
C ASP A 496 6.47 6.40 -30.61
N THR A 497 6.92 5.18 -30.33
CA THR A 497 6.75 4.01 -31.19
C THR A 497 5.57 3.20 -30.68
N ILE A 498 4.40 3.37 -31.30
CA ILE A 498 3.23 2.51 -31.05
C ILE A 498 3.10 1.47 -32.16
N TRP A 499 2.28 0.42 -31.96
CA TRP A 499 2.24 -0.74 -32.85
C TRP A 499 2.02 -0.40 -34.33
N HIS A 500 1.20 0.62 -34.63
CA HIS A 500 0.77 0.95 -35.99
C HIS A 500 1.40 2.23 -36.55
N ARG A 501 2.14 3.00 -35.75
CA ARG A 501 2.85 4.20 -36.21
C ARG A 501 3.98 4.59 -35.26
N THR A 502 5.05 5.13 -35.81
CA THR A 502 6.01 5.92 -35.02
C THR A 502 5.64 7.38 -35.19
N ARG A 503 5.40 8.08 -34.07
CA ARG A 503 5.23 9.53 -34.06
C ARG A 503 6.39 10.18 -33.34
N TYR A 504 6.59 11.44 -33.65
CA TYR A 504 7.46 12.29 -32.86
C TYR A 504 6.68 13.50 -32.37
N VAL A 505 7.00 13.92 -31.16
CA VAL A 505 6.47 15.12 -30.53
C VAL A 505 7.68 15.97 -30.14
N VAL A 506 7.77 17.16 -30.69
CA VAL A 506 8.82 18.13 -30.40
C VAL A 506 8.28 19.10 -29.36
N VAL A 507 8.86 19.07 -28.17
CA VAL A 507 8.59 20.06 -27.11
C VAL A 507 9.67 21.12 -27.17
N THR A 508 9.36 22.33 -27.61
CA THR A 508 10.28 23.47 -27.66
C THR A 508 9.97 24.45 -26.54
N ARG A 509 10.95 24.81 -25.72
CA ARG A 509 10.77 25.92 -24.76
C ARG A 509 10.98 27.24 -25.49
N ILE A 510 9.92 28.00 -25.69
CA ILE A 510 9.97 29.29 -26.40
C ILE A 510 10.57 30.37 -25.51
N ASP A 511 10.16 30.41 -24.24
CA ASP A 511 10.64 31.37 -23.23
C ASP A 511 10.60 30.76 -21.83
N TYR A 512 10.80 31.56 -20.78
CA TYR A 512 10.83 31.06 -19.39
C TYR A 512 9.55 30.35 -18.96
N GLU A 513 8.42 30.70 -19.56
CA GLU A 513 7.10 30.20 -19.17
C GLU A 513 6.44 29.42 -20.32
N THR A 514 6.86 29.59 -21.57
CA THR A 514 6.12 29.07 -22.73
C THR A 514 6.81 27.89 -23.38
N TYR A 515 6.03 26.84 -23.69
CA TYR A 515 6.43 25.62 -24.38
C TYR A 515 5.53 25.42 -25.61
N ARG A 516 6.10 24.94 -26.71
CA ARG A 516 5.37 24.52 -27.91
C ARG A 516 5.55 23.04 -28.11
N ILE A 517 4.46 22.30 -28.24
CA ILE A 517 4.43 20.86 -28.46
C ILE A 517 3.94 20.64 -29.88
N LYS A 518 4.83 20.19 -30.76
CA LYS A 518 4.54 20.00 -32.18
C LYS A 518 4.67 18.53 -32.57
N SER A 519 3.65 18.00 -33.22
CA SER A 519 3.68 16.73 -33.93
C SER A 519 3.20 16.93 -35.37
N PRO A 520 3.22 15.91 -36.26
CA PRO A 520 2.75 16.08 -37.64
C PRO A 520 1.30 16.56 -37.74
N GLU A 521 0.47 16.20 -36.76
CA GLU A 521 -0.98 16.43 -36.75
C GLU A 521 -1.38 17.56 -35.77
N ASN A 522 -0.51 17.94 -34.83
CA ASN A 522 -0.86 18.82 -33.71
C ASN A 522 0.20 19.90 -33.44
N ASP A 523 -0.23 21.08 -33.02
CA ASP A 523 0.63 22.19 -32.62
C ASP A 523 0.02 22.90 -31.41
N ILE A 524 0.52 22.59 -30.22
CA ILE A 524 -0.03 23.04 -28.93
C ILE A 524 0.94 24.04 -28.30
N ILE A 525 0.44 25.15 -27.77
CA ILE A 525 1.25 26.11 -27.00
C ILE A 525 0.80 26.05 -25.53
N ILE A 526 1.73 25.72 -24.64
CA ILE A 526 1.52 25.60 -23.19
C ILE A 526 2.29 26.71 -22.49
N LYS A 527 1.70 27.33 -21.48
CA LYS A 527 2.37 28.33 -20.64
C LYS A 527 2.41 27.90 -19.17
N LEU A 528 3.60 27.53 -18.67
CA LEU A 528 3.96 27.22 -17.28
C LEU A 528 4.21 28.51 -16.46
N ASN A 529 3.34 28.76 -15.51
CA ASN A 529 3.38 29.79 -14.45
C ASN A 529 2.51 29.20 -13.33
N ASP A 530 2.74 29.61 -12.10
CA ASP A 530 2.14 29.04 -10.87
C ASP A 530 0.64 29.30 -10.65
N ASP A 531 -0.07 29.58 -11.73
CA ASP A 531 -1.27 30.40 -11.73
C ASP A 531 -2.39 29.74 -12.55
N GLY A 532 -3.59 29.66 -11.99
CA GLY A 532 -4.71 28.91 -12.56
C GLY A 532 -5.11 29.37 -13.95
N MET A 533 -5.46 28.41 -14.81
CA MET A 533 -5.97 28.66 -16.15
C MET A 533 -7.50 28.84 -16.07
N ILE A 534 -8.04 29.90 -16.69
CA ILE A 534 -9.46 29.94 -17.05
C ILE A 534 -9.62 29.47 -18.48
N PHE A 535 -10.44 28.45 -18.73
CA PHE A 535 -10.87 28.09 -20.08
C PHE A 535 -12.20 28.76 -20.38
N ALA A 536 -12.27 29.49 -21.50
CA ALA A 536 -13.49 30.09 -22.00
C ALA A 536 -13.98 29.31 -23.22
N SER A 537 -15.16 28.69 -23.17
CA SER A 537 -15.70 27.94 -24.31
C SER A 537 -16.98 28.54 -24.89
N ILE A 538 -17.10 28.51 -26.22
CA ILE A 538 -18.32 28.94 -26.95
C ILE A 538 -19.15 27.71 -27.31
N VAL A 539 -20.42 27.76 -26.96
CA VAL A 539 -21.41 26.72 -27.30
C VAL A 539 -22.11 27.11 -28.61
N LEU A 540 -22.08 26.22 -29.61
CA LEU A 540 -22.82 26.38 -30.86
C LEU A 540 -24.09 25.50 -30.86
N GLU A 541 -25.05 25.85 -31.72
CA GLU A 541 -26.39 25.25 -31.82
C GLU A 541 -26.41 23.71 -32.01
N SER A 542 -25.34 23.11 -32.55
CA SER A 542 -25.16 21.66 -32.69
C SER A 542 -24.85 20.93 -31.37
N GLY A 543 -24.74 21.65 -30.24
CA GLY A 543 -24.24 21.11 -28.97
C GLY A 543 -22.73 20.85 -28.97
N SER A 544 -22.05 21.14 -30.10
CA SER A 544 -20.60 21.11 -30.19
C SER A 544 -20.03 22.40 -29.61
N VAL A 545 -19.39 22.26 -28.45
CA VAL A 545 -18.48 23.25 -27.88
C VAL A 545 -17.15 23.13 -28.61
N LYS A 546 -16.61 24.21 -29.17
CA LYS A 546 -15.15 24.32 -29.43
C LYS A 546 -14.73 25.70 -29.93
N VAL A 547 -14.34 26.54 -28.98
CA VAL A 547 -13.03 27.19 -28.96
C VAL A 547 -12.71 27.46 -27.50
N VAL A 548 -11.55 27.03 -27.01
CA VAL A 548 -11.14 27.23 -25.63
C VAL A 548 -10.13 28.39 -25.55
N PHE A 549 -10.49 29.49 -24.88
CA PHE A 549 -9.60 30.64 -24.69
C PHE A 549 -9.10 30.73 -23.25
N GLY A 550 -7.78 30.84 -23.09
CA GLY A 550 -7.11 30.84 -21.79
C GLY A 550 -6.73 32.23 -21.27
N LYS A 551 -7.19 32.64 -20.08
CA LYS A 551 -6.53 33.72 -19.31
C LYS A 551 -6.06 33.20 -17.95
N LYS A 552 -4.79 33.44 -17.65
CA LYS A 552 -4.10 32.94 -16.47
C LYS A 552 -4.12 33.96 -15.32
N TYR A 553 -4.40 33.53 -14.09
CA TYR A 553 -4.50 34.41 -12.90
C TYR A 553 -3.56 34.02 -11.79
N SER A 554 -2.90 35.03 -11.21
CA SER A 554 -1.82 34.94 -10.21
C SER A 554 -2.09 34.21 -8.89
N ASN A 555 -3.34 33.79 -8.66
CA ASN A 555 -3.81 32.94 -7.56
C ASN A 555 -5.34 32.79 -7.64
N LYS A 556 -5.90 31.83 -6.89
CA LYS A 556 -7.36 31.62 -6.76
C LYS A 556 -8.11 32.88 -6.30
N SER A 557 -7.53 33.68 -5.40
CA SER A 557 -8.15 34.93 -4.95
C SER A 557 -8.24 35.97 -6.07
N SER A 558 -7.21 36.07 -6.92
CA SER A 558 -7.21 36.88 -8.14
C SER A 558 -8.26 36.39 -9.15
N PHE A 559 -8.41 35.07 -9.30
CA PHE A 559 -9.49 34.48 -10.09
C PHE A 559 -10.87 34.90 -9.57
N ILE A 560 -11.16 34.66 -8.29
CA ILE A 560 -12.44 35.01 -7.64
C ILE A 560 -12.71 36.52 -7.72
N ASN A 561 -11.69 37.34 -7.47
CA ASN A 561 -11.81 38.80 -7.51
C ASN A 561 -12.09 39.30 -8.94
N ASN A 562 -11.47 38.70 -9.96
CA ASN A 562 -11.74 39.08 -11.35
C ASN A 562 -13.11 38.58 -11.82
N ILE A 563 -13.51 37.35 -11.51
CA ILE A 563 -14.88 36.89 -11.75
C ILE A 563 -15.88 37.80 -11.06
N SER A 564 -15.63 38.18 -9.80
CA SER A 564 -16.47 39.14 -9.06
C SER A 564 -16.49 40.53 -9.69
N SER A 565 -15.39 40.97 -10.30
CA SER A 565 -15.29 42.27 -10.98
C SER A 565 -15.98 42.24 -12.35
N ILE A 566 -15.85 41.15 -13.10
CA ILE A 566 -16.61 40.88 -14.34
C ILE A 566 -18.10 40.87 -14.01
N LYS A 567 -18.52 40.10 -13.00
CA LYS A 567 -19.90 40.09 -12.48
C LYS A 567 -20.39 41.50 -12.17
N LYS A 568 -19.61 42.29 -11.42
CA LYS A 568 -19.93 43.69 -11.09
C LYS A 568 -20.00 44.62 -12.30
N SER A 569 -19.16 44.41 -13.31
CA SER A 569 -19.13 45.25 -14.52
C SER A 569 -20.32 45.04 -15.46
N ILE A 570 -21.04 43.92 -15.32
CA ILE A 570 -22.16 43.54 -16.19
C ILE A 570 -23.52 43.63 -15.45
N VAL A 571 -23.60 44.22 -14.25
CA VAL A 571 -24.83 44.10 -13.43
C VAL A 571 -25.99 44.93 -13.98
N ASN A 572 -27.02 44.21 -14.43
CA ASN A 572 -28.33 44.17 -13.77
C ASN A 572 -29.14 42.96 -14.25
N ASN A 573 -29.16 41.87 -13.47
CA ASN A 573 -30.39 41.14 -13.10
C ASN A 573 -30.07 40.00 -12.11
N SER A 574 -31.05 39.69 -11.26
CA SER A 574 -30.94 38.86 -10.05
C SER A 574 -31.09 37.35 -10.31
N THR A 575 -30.59 36.86 -11.44
CA THR A 575 -30.52 35.43 -11.77
C THR A 575 -29.05 35.05 -11.92
N ASP A 576 -28.68 33.81 -11.64
CA ASP A 576 -27.28 33.32 -11.81
C ASP A 576 -26.75 33.46 -13.26
N ASP A 577 -27.63 33.84 -14.20
CA ASP A 577 -27.32 34.23 -15.57
C ASP A 577 -27.08 35.74 -15.72
N ILE A 578 -25.93 36.08 -16.30
CA ILE A 578 -25.57 37.44 -16.70
C ILE A 578 -25.97 37.69 -18.16
N ASP A 579 -26.63 38.81 -18.42
CA ASP A 579 -27.01 39.26 -19.78
C ASP A 579 -25.78 39.78 -20.55
N GLY A 580 -25.45 39.11 -21.65
CA GLY A 580 -24.29 39.41 -22.49
C GLY A 580 -24.36 40.72 -23.29
N ASN A 581 -25.40 41.54 -23.13
CA ASN A 581 -25.56 42.82 -23.85
C ASN A 581 -24.43 43.83 -23.56
N ASP A 582 -23.79 43.79 -22.39
CA ASP A 582 -22.64 44.66 -22.07
C ASP A 582 -21.27 44.05 -22.45
N VAL A 583 -21.29 42.93 -23.18
CA VAL A 583 -20.09 42.27 -23.68
C VAL A 583 -19.97 42.53 -25.17
N THR A 584 -18.88 43.19 -25.57
CA THR A 584 -18.54 43.35 -26.99
C THR A 584 -17.52 42.29 -27.39
N VAL A 585 -17.84 41.50 -28.41
CA VAL A 585 -16.92 40.51 -28.97
C VAL A 585 -16.30 41.10 -30.24
N LEU A 586 -14.98 41.21 -30.26
CA LEU A 586 -14.23 41.57 -31.45
C LEU A 586 -13.58 40.31 -32.02
N LEU A 587 -13.84 40.04 -33.29
CA LEU A 587 -13.16 39.02 -34.07
C LEU A 587 -12.21 39.70 -35.05
N GLU A 588 -10.90 39.59 -34.80
CA GLU A 588 -9.85 40.19 -35.63
C GLU A 588 -9.09 39.14 -36.43
N GLU A 589 -9.05 39.31 -37.75
CA GLU A 589 -8.23 38.47 -38.64
C GLU A 589 -6.75 38.88 -38.62
N ARG A 590 -5.86 37.88 -38.46
CA ARG A 590 -4.40 38.00 -38.53
C ARG A 590 -3.86 37.10 -39.65
N GLU A 591 -2.55 37.16 -39.90
CA GLU A 591 -1.90 36.45 -41.00
C GLU A 591 -2.13 34.92 -40.96
N ASP A 592 -1.96 34.30 -39.79
CA ASP A 592 -1.98 32.84 -39.61
C ASP A 592 -3.07 32.32 -38.64
N ARG A 593 -3.79 33.21 -37.97
CA ARG A 593 -4.77 32.90 -36.91
C ARG A 593 -5.83 33.99 -36.77
N PHE A 594 -6.86 33.74 -35.96
CA PHE A 594 -7.85 34.76 -35.56
C PHE A 594 -7.67 35.12 -34.09
N CYS A 595 -7.90 36.38 -33.74
CA CYS A 595 -7.94 36.86 -32.37
C CYS A 595 -9.40 37.12 -31.98
N LEU A 596 -9.91 36.41 -30.98
CA LEU A 596 -11.15 36.78 -30.30
C LEU A 596 -10.80 37.66 -29.11
N LYS A 597 -11.50 38.79 -28.97
CA LYS A 597 -11.41 39.65 -27.80
C LYS A 597 -12.80 39.95 -27.25
N PHE A 598 -13.08 39.46 -26.06
CA PHE A 598 -14.25 39.78 -25.26
C PHE A 598 -13.95 41.02 -24.44
N ILE A 599 -14.74 42.06 -24.61
CA ILE A 599 -14.64 43.32 -23.89
C ILE A 599 -15.85 43.42 -22.97
N PHE A 600 -15.59 43.50 -21.66
CA PHE A 600 -16.62 43.61 -20.63
C PHE A 600 -16.66 45.06 -20.16
N GLY A 601 -17.68 45.80 -20.61
CA GLY A 601 -17.79 47.24 -20.38
C GLY A 601 -16.55 48.01 -20.87
N SER A 602 -16.05 48.96 -20.07
CA SER A 602 -14.85 49.76 -20.39
C SER A 602 -13.57 49.27 -19.70
N THR A 603 -13.66 48.22 -18.87
CA THR A 603 -12.67 47.97 -17.81
C THR A 603 -11.83 46.71 -18.04
N TYR A 604 -12.42 45.65 -18.61
CA TYR A 604 -11.73 44.37 -18.76
C TYR A 604 -11.87 43.82 -20.18
N SER A 605 -10.82 43.12 -20.63
CA SER A 605 -10.93 42.26 -21.79
C SER A 605 -10.25 40.92 -21.57
N ILE A 606 -10.87 39.88 -22.10
CA ILE A 606 -10.27 38.56 -22.28
C ILE A 606 -10.01 38.40 -23.77
N PHE A 607 -8.83 37.93 -24.15
CA PHE A 607 -8.52 37.66 -25.54
C PHE A 607 -7.94 36.26 -25.68
N GLY A 608 -8.10 35.68 -26.85
CA GLY A 608 -7.54 34.38 -27.21
C GLY A 608 -7.38 34.25 -28.71
N PHE A 609 -6.57 33.28 -29.12
CA PHE A 609 -6.24 33.03 -30.52
C PHE A 609 -6.76 31.67 -30.96
N THR A 610 -7.14 31.52 -32.23
CA THR A 610 -7.45 30.21 -32.81
C THR A 610 -6.20 29.46 -33.22
N ASP A 611 -6.27 28.13 -33.26
CA ASP A 611 -5.12 27.25 -33.57
C ASP A 611 -4.65 27.38 -35.02
N THR A 612 -5.57 27.63 -35.95
CA THR A 612 -5.27 27.89 -37.37
C THR A 612 -6.30 28.84 -38.00
N LYS A 613 -6.03 29.28 -39.22
CA LYS A 613 -6.97 30.01 -40.09
C LYS A 613 -8.04 29.10 -40.75
N SER A 614 -7.99 27.78 -40.52
CA SER A 614 -8.71 26.77 -41.31
C SER A 614 -10.22 26.76 -41.10
N VAL A 615 -10.71 27.23 -39.94
CA VAL A 615 -12.13 27.57 -39.77
C VAL A 615 -12.27 29.02 -40.21
N ALA A 616 -12.61 29.25 -41.48
CA ALA A 616 -12.75 30.59 -42.05
C ALA A 616 -13.55 31.48 -41.09
N VAL A 617 -13.11 32.71 -40.84
CA VAL A 617 -13.88 33.72 -40.08
C VAL A 617 -15.32 33.78 -40.56
N GLU A 618 -15.55 33.53 -41.85
CA GLU A 618 -16.86 33.41 -42.45
C GLU A 618 -17.78 32.38 -41.79
N VAL A 619 -17.27 31.30 -41.21
CA VAL A 619 -18.05 30.29 -40.47
C VAL A 619 -18.55 30.86 -39.16
N TYR A 620 -17.67 31.53 -38.39
CA TYR A 620 -18.04 32.19 -37.15
C TYR A 620 -18.95 33.40 -37.40
N GLU A 621 -18.59 34.23 -38.38
CA GLU A 621 -19.39 35.37 -38.83
C GLU A 621 -20.77 34.91 -39.30
N ARG A 622 -20.86 33.84 -40.09
CA ARG A 622 -22.14 33.26 -40.51
C ARG A 622 -22.92 32.70 -39.32
N ALA A 623 -22.27 32.00 -38.39
CA ALA A 623 -22.93 31.45 -37.21
C ALA A 623 -23.50 32.56 -36.33
N PHE A 624 -22.72 33.59 -36.01
CA PHE A 624 -23.16 34.73 -35.23
C PHE A 624 -24.24 35.56 -35.96
N ASN A 625 -24.15 35.71 -37.28
CA ASN A 625 -25.18 36.39 -38.07
C ASN A 625 -26.50 35.60 -38.13
N ILE A 626 -26.46 34.26 -38.07
CA ILE A 626 -27.67 33.42 -38.03
C ILE A 626 -28.31 33.45 -36.64
N LEU A 627 -27.51 33.30 -35.59
CA LEU A 627 -27.99 33.13 -34.22
C LEU A 627 -28.36 34.47 -33.56
N GLY A 628 -27.61 35.53 -33.85
CA GLY A 628 -27.78 36.83 -33.20
C GLY A 628 -27.34 36.87 -31.73
N TYR A 629 -26.78 35.78 -31.18
CA TYR A 629 -26.23 35.72 -29.83
C TYR A 629 -25.11 34.66 -29.68
N ALA A 630 -24.39 34.68 -28.55
CA ALA A 630 -23.36 33.72 -28.15
C ALA A 630 -23.31 33.51 -26.63
N ASP A 631 -22.91 32.33 -26.17
CA ASP A 631 -22.66 32.03 -24.75
C ASP A 631 -21.17 31.76 -24.49
N ILE A 632 -20.69 32.14 -23.31
CA ILE A 632 -19.31 31.90 -22.85
C ILE A 632 -19.33 31.15 -21.52
N ILE A 633 -18.60 30.04 -21.44
CA ILE A 633 -18.38 29.30 -20.19
C ILE A 633 -16.94 29.54 -19.72
N LEU A 634 -16.75 30.16 -18.55
CA LEU A 634 -15.45 30.36 -17.89
C LEU A 634 -15.24 29.28 -16.82
N SER A 635 -14.22 28.43 -16.93
CA SER A 635 -13.93 27.37 -15.94
C SER A 635 -12.59 27.54 -15.24
N ASN A 636 -12.51 27.27 -13.94
CA ASN A 636 -11.26 27.25 -13.17
C ASN A 636 -10.57 25.90 -13.29
N SER A 637 -9.30 25.87 -13.71
CA SER A 637 -8.53 24.63 -13.81
C SER A 637 -8.18 23.96 -12.47
N TYR A 638 -8.28 24.66 -11.34
CA TYR A 638 -7.94 24.10 -10.03
C TYR A 638 -9.05 23.24 -9.40
N ASP A 639 -10.31 23.62 -9.58
CA ASP A 639 -11.47 22.98 -8.91
C ASP A 639 -12.66 22.74 -9.85
N ASN A 640 -12.50 23.00 -11.14
CA ASN A 640 -13.54 22.90 -12.16
C ASN A 640 -14.80 23.75 -11.89
N GLU A 641 -14.71 24.81 -11.06
CA GLU A 641 -15.80 25.77 -10.92
C GLU A 641 -16.05 26.46 -12.26
N THR A 642 -17.30 26.44 -12.72
CA THR A 642 -17.72 27.05 -13.99
C THR A 642 -18.59 28.27 -13.75
N PHE A 643 -18.45 29.25 -14.63
CA PHE A 643 -19.24 30.47 -14.64
C PHE A 643 -19.68 30.81 -16.06
N VAL A 644 -20.98 30.97 -16.30
CA VAL A 644 -21.54 31.11 -17.65
C VAL A 644 -22.05 32.54 -17.87
N ILE A 645 -21.78 33.09 -19.05
CA ILE A 645 -22.31 34.37 -19.53
C ILE A 645 -23.12 34.07 -20.78
N ASN A 646 -24.42 34.32 -20.73
CA ASN A 646 -25.36 33.92 -21.78
C ASN A 646 -25.78 35.11 -22.65
N ASN A 647 -26.24 34.81 -23.86
CA ASN A 647 -26.99 35.71 -24.73
C ASN A 647 -26.21 36.99 -25.15
N ILE A 648 -24.94 36.85 -25.51
CA ILE A 648 -24.07 37.96 -25.99
C ILE A 648 -24.42 38.34 -27.42
N ARG A 649 -24.94 39.56 -27.63
CA ARG A 649 -25.45 40.00 -28.94
C ARG A 649 -24.55 41.00 -29.68
N ASN A 650 -23.67 41.70 -28.95
CA ASN A 650 -22.82 42.76 -29.51
C ASN A 650 -21.53 42.17 -30.09
N ILE A 651 -21.64 41.59 -31.29
CA ILE A 651 -20.52 40.91 -31.98
C ILE A 651 -20.07 41.76 -33.17
N GLN A 652 -18.77 42.07 -33.22
CA GLN A 652 -18.15 42.92 -34.23
C GLN A 652 -17.03 42.17 -34.95
N PHE A 653 -17.07 42.22 -36.27
CA PHE A 653 -16.07 41.60 -37.15
C PHE A 653 -15.14 42.67 -37.73
N VAL A 654 -13.84 42.52 -37.53
CA VAL A 654 -12.84 43.48 -38.01
C VAL A 654 -11.84 42.75 -38.92
N ARG A 655 -11.86 43.10 -40.21
CA ARG A 655 -10.86 42.63 -41.19
C ARG A 655 -9.82 43.73 -41.39
N ARG A 656 -8.55 43.44 -41.10
CA ARG A 656 -7.43 44.34 -41.44
C ARG A 656 -6.87 43.95 -42.80
N GLU A 657 -6.83 44.88 -43.75
CA GLU A 657 -6.09 44.68 -44.99
C GLU A 657 -4.59 44.54 -44.68
N LEU A 658 -3.99 43.42 -45.10
CA LEU A 658 -2.56 43.18 -44.99
C LEU A 658 -1.84 43.96 -46.10
N THR A 659 -1.01 44.93 -45.72
CA THR A 659 0.01 45.47 -46.62
C THR A 659 1.05 44.38 -46.91
N PRO A 660 1.38 44.07 -48.17
CA PRO A 660 2.34 43.03 -48.51
C PRO A 660 3.77 43.60 -48.45
N ASP A 661 4.60 43.11 -47.53
CA ASP A 661 6.00 42.73 -47.81
C ASP A 661 6.76 42.30 -46.54
N LEU A 662 7.26 41.07 -46.55
CA LEU A 662 8.67 40.71 -46.33
C LEU A 662 8.78 39.19 -46.26
N SER A 663 9.08 38.61 -47.43
CA SER A 663 9.41 37.21 -47.59
C SER A 663 10.74 36.88 -46.89
N TYR A 664 10.68 36.23 -45.74
CA TYR A 664 11.83 35.49 -45.22
C TYR A 664 11.84 34.10 -45.86
N LYS A 665 12.66 33.96 -46.91
CA LYS A 665 13.13 32.67 -47.40
C LYS A 665 13.97 32.01 -46.32
N VAL A 666 13.45 30.95 -45.71
CA VAL A 666 14.29 29.96 -45.01
C VAL A 666 14.76 28.96 -46.06
N SER A 667 16.08 28.78 -46.18
CA SER A 667 16.66 27.85 -47.16
C SER A 667 16.42 26.40 -46.76
N GLU A 668 15.98 25.58 -47.72
CA GLU A 668 15.79 24.12 -47.58
C GLU A 668 17.04 23.38 -47.06
N SER A 669 18.23 23.99 -47.14
CA SER A 669 19.50 23.39 -46.71
C SER A 669 19.64 23.08 -45.22
N ILE A 670 18.79 23.64 -44.34
CA ILE A 670 18.84 23.37 -42.89
C ILE A 670 18.06 22.09 -42.54
N ILE A 671 17.05 21.73 -43.35
CA ILE A 671 16.22 20.54 -43.14
C ILE A 671 17.01 19.28 -43.51
N ASP A 672 17.81 19.33 -44.57
CA ASP A 672 18.61 18.19 -45.02
C ASP A 672 19.78 17.84 -44.08
N GLN A 673 20.35 18.84 -43.38
CA GLN A 673 21.40 18.60 -42.37
C GLN A 673 20.87 17.99 -41.06
N ALA A 674 19.59 18.18 -40.73
CA ALA A 674 18.98 17.63 -39.53
C ALA A 674 18.54 16.17 -39.69
N LEU A 675 18.36 15.68 -40.92
CA LEU A 675 17.80 14.36 -41.19
C LEU A 675 18.84 13.24 -41.31
N GLY A 676 20.13 13.52 -41.42
CA GLY A 676 21.19 12.51 -41.31
C GLY A 676 21.03 11.29 -42.25
N ILE A 677 20.39 11.47 -43.40
CA ILE A 677 20.26 10.44 -44.43
C ILE A 677 21.47 10.56 -45.34
N GLU A 678 22.57 9.90 -44.98
CA GLU A 678 23.52 9.48 -46.01
C GLU A 678 22.94 8.24 -46.69
N ASP A 679 22.55 8.43 -47.95
CA ASP A 679 22.33 7.33 -48.90
C ASP A 679 23.47 6.31 -48.81
N LYS A 680 23.12 5.04 -48.54
CA LYS A 680 23.65 3.85 -49.24
C LYS A 680 22.92 2.57 -48.81
N GLU A 681 22.29 1.97 -49.83
CA GLU A 681 21.91 0.55 -50.06
C GLU A 681 21.49 -0.34 -48.88
#